data_AF-K5W5I8-F1
#
_entry.id   AF-K5W5I8-F1
#
_cell.length_a   1.000
_cell.length_b   1.000
_cell.length_c   1.000
_cell.angle_alpha   90.00
_cell.angle_beta   90.00
_cell.angle_gamma   90.00
#
_symmetry.space_group_name_H-M   'P 1'
#
loop_
_entity.id
_entity.type
_entity.pdbx_description
1 polymer ?
#
loop_
_entity_poly.entity_id
_entity_poly.type
_entity_poly.pdbx_seq_one_letter_code
_entity_poly.pdbx_strand_id
1 'polypeptide(L)'
;MDVDVPSAKPASAAHKRAKAVTSERRASSLPPKNPRPTLPVVGYVYDSRMMGHSCISGHPEQPERIKRIFDAFRDAGLISKMRKIPIREAERDEVLMVHSETLWDKVMAVGDMSTQDIVDSEQYYQDLSLYVSPSTPEAARLSCGGVIEVAMAIVRGDVEKAFAIVRPPGHHSEPDEHMGFCFFNNVAVAIKVIQMWPAFKKIMILDWDVHHGNGTQKAFYDDPDVLYVSLHRYENGQFYPNGPFGSLKSCGDGPGLGCSVNIPWPTKGMGDADYIYAFQRIVMPIAMEFAPDLVIISAGFDAAKGDDLGECEVTPAGYAHMTHMLAGLARGKMLVALEGGYCLDAISSSATAVAKVLVGEAPPELPPMVASDIATETIYQVAVEQSKYWKCMDPKAVEPQEELQELAVSIPELLKAHRQNYLFKTHKMLQVPFVTQELTDRFFSQVTCTPDIMDNETLVVFVHEFGNLRVELESVLMCNPREEHSYMVDFSRQLIEQVVGAGHALLDVNLYPKPVAQQTRRRHHDGKEDWSTDVMTYLWDNYIQLTNARKVALIGHGPGCAGIIDLLQNRSANCVRHVQAVVQVVGNYTVPGVPRELPEHSMVVLPKEHRAIQDQQKFTKRHGKIVISDESKPILLITKHLPSILHFVQKRLGNTESKENQENQSNGA
;
A
#
# COMPACT_ATOMS: atom_id res chain seq x y z
N MET A 1 -87.98 -0.92 -30.35
CA MET A 1 -88.34 0.12 -31.33
C MET A 1 -87.00 0.63 -31.84
N ASP A 2 -86.35 -0.08 -32.77
CA ASP A 2 -86.63 -0.05 -34.23
C ASP A 2 -86.88 1.39 -34.68
N VAL A 3 -86.16 1.98 -35.64
CA VAL A 3 -85.90 1.46 -36.99
C VAL A 3 -84.72 2.20 -37.64
N ASP A 4 -84.10 1.51 -38.59
CA ASP A 4 -83.09 1.93 -39.57
C ASP A 4 -83.42 3.16 -40.45
N VAL A 5 -82.37 3.96 -40.67
CA VAL A 5 -81.80 4.57 -41.91
C VAL A 5 -82.70 4.81 -43.15
N PRO A 6 -82.53 5.97 -43.84
CA PRO A 6 -81.96 5.87 -45.20
C PRO A 6 -80.96 6.99 -45.62
N SER A 7 -79.79 6.53 -46.05
CA SER A 7 -78.99 6.92 -47.23
C SER A 7 -79.41 8.13 -48.10
N ALA A 8 -78.50 9.12 -48.23
CA ALA A 8 -78.21 9.83 -49.49
C ALA A 8 -76.79 10.45 -49.50
N LYS A 9 -76.04 10.24 -50.59
CA LYS A 9 -74.77 10.91 -50.99
C LYS A 9 -74.93 11.29 -52.48
N PRO A 10 -74.09 12.15 -53.11
CA PRO A 10 -73.08 13.09 -52.58
C PRO A 10 -73.16 14.50 -53.25
N ALA A 11 -72.50 15.51 -52.67
CA ALA A 11 -71.97 16.64 -53.43
C ALA A 11 -70.77 17.26 -52.69
N SER A 12 -69.69 17.44 -53.42
CA SER A 12 -68.43 18.03 -52.99
C SER A 12 -68.55 19.55 -52.91
N ALA A 13 -67.96 20.14 -51.86
CA ALA A 13 -66.82 21.06 -52.00
C ALA A 13 -66.50 21.75 -50.65
N ALA A 14 -65.26 21.51 -50.23
CA ALA A 14 -64.36 22.41 -49.52
C ALA A 14 -64.92 23.23 -48.34
N HIS A 15 -64.61 22.81 -47.11
CA HIS A 15 -64.31 23.71 -45.99
C HIS A 15 -63.19 23.13 -45.13
N LYS A 16 -62.16 23.95 -44.88
CA LYS A 16 -61.01 23.69 -44.01
C LYS A 16 -61.49 23.41 -42.58
N ARG A 17 -61.10 22.27 -42.01
CA ARG A 17 -61.22 21.98 -40.57
C ARG A 17 -59.92 21.33 -40.08
N ALA A 18 -59.43 21.84 -38.96
CA ALA A 18 -58.22 21.38 -38.27
C ALA A 18 -58.24 19.86 -38.06
N LYS A 19 -57.18 19.17 -38.49
CA LYS A 19 -56.96 17.77 -38.13
C LYS A 19 -56.19 17.72 -36.82
N ALA A 20 -56.88 17.23 -35.79
CA ALA A 20 -56.26 16.65 -34.61
C ALA A 20 -55.19 15.64 -35.06
N VAL A 21 -53.97 15.82 -34.57
CA VAL A 21 -52.87 14.86 -34.78
C VAL A 21 -53.21 13.62 -33.96
N THR A 22 -53.83 12.64 -34.60
CA THR A 22 -53.89 11.28 -34.10
C THR A 22 -52.45 10.79 -33.96
N SER A 23 -51.98 10.60 -32.73
CA SER A 23 -50.70 9.95 -32.46
C SER A 23 -50.85 8.49 -32.90
N GLU A 24 -50.39 8.17 -34.10
CA GLU A 24 -50.24 6.79 -34.53
C GLU A 24 -49.28 6.09 -33.56
N ARG A 25 -49.77 5.08 -32.84
CA ARG A 25 -48.94 4.23 -32.00
C ARG A 25 -47.96 3.49 -32.90
N ARG A 26 -46.70 3.91 -32.82
CA ARG A 26 -45.58 3.35 -33.57
C ARG A 26 -45.34 1.89 -33.15
N ALA A 27 -45.20 1.00 -34.13
CA ALA A 27 -44.79 -0.37 -33.91
C ALA A 27 -43.37 -0.43 -33.29
N SER A 28 -43.19 -1.27 -32.27
CA SER A 28 -41.92 -1.44 -31.54
C SER A 28 -40.78 -2.01 -32.39
N SER A 29 -41.08 -2.44 -33.62
CA SER A 29 -40.14 -3.05 -34.57
C SER A 29 -39.42 -2.05 -35.50
N LEU A 30 -39.71 -0.74 -35.42
CA LEU A 30 -39.02 0.26 -36.24
C LEU A 30 -37.78 0.80 -35.52
N PRO A 31 -36.58 0.82 -36.13
CA PRO A 31 -35.37 1.38 -35.51
C PRO A 31 -35.58 2.87 -35.16
N PRO A 32 -35.14 3.34 -33.97
CA PRO A 32 -35.32 4.73 -33.56
C PRO A 32 -34.80 5.68 -34.65
N LYS A 33 -35.54 6.76 -34.92
CA LYS A 33 -35.06 7.82 -35.83
C LYS A 33 -33.70 8.27 -35.28
N ASN A 34 -32.68 8.35 -36.15
CA ASN A 34 -31.38 8.93 -35.79
C ASN A 34 -31.61 10.18 -34.94
N PRO A 35 -31.01 10.27 -33.74
CA PRO A 35 -31.15 11.47 -32.94
C PRO A 35 -30.64 12.66 -33.77
N ARG A 36 -31.31 13.81 -33.62
CA ARG A 36 -30.81 15.12 -34.09
C ARG A 36 -29.30 15.20 -33.85
N PRO A 37 -28.49 15.88 -34.69
CA PRO A 37 -27.04 15.95 -34.49
C PRO A 37 -26.76 16.28 -33.04
N THR A 38 -26.35 15.26 -32.28
CA THR A 38 -26.14 15.36 -30.85
C THR A 38 -24.94 16.27 -30.69
N LEU A 39 -25.09 17.35 -29.95
CA LEU A 39 -23.96 18.18 -29.56
C LEU A 39 -22.85 17.27 -29.01
N PRO A 40 -21.56 17.61 -29.20
CA PRO A 40 -20.48 16.80 -28.65
C PRO A 40 -20.72 16.60 -27.15
N VAL A 41 -20.83 15.34 -26.73
CA VAL A 41 -21.07 14.95 -25.34
C VAL A 41 -19.87 15.28 -24.44
N VAL A 42 -18.71 15.55 -25.06
CA VAL A 42 -17.44 15.83 -24.39
C VAL A 42 -17.00 17.26 -24.70
N GLY A 43 -16.68 18.03 -23.66
CA GLY A 43 -16.08 19.35 -23.74
C GLY A 43 -14.57 19.35 -23.53
N TYR A 44 -13.89 20.42 -23.94
CA TYR A 44 -12.53 20.69 -23.51
C TYR A 44 -12.29 22.18 -23.33
N VAL A 45 -11.35 22.55 -22.46
CA VAL A 45 -10.84 23.92 -22.36
C VAL A 45 -9.33 23.95 -22.55
N TYR A 46 -8.86 24.97 -23.26
CA TYR A 46 -7.45 25.24 -23.53
C TYR A 46 -7.30 26.70 -23.97
N ASP A 47 -6.29 27.38 -23.41
CA ASP A 47 -5.91 28.74 -23.77
C ASP A 47 -4.38 28.88 -23.75
N SER A 48 -3.80 29.41 -24.82
CA SER A 48 -2.35 29.60 -24.93
C SER A 48 -1.82 30.69 -23.99
N ARG A 49 -2.67 31.59 -23.47
CA ARG A 49 -2.23 32.62 -22.51
C ARG A 49 -1.67 32.01 -21.22
N MET A 50 -2.15 30.84 -20.81
CA MET A 50 -1.57 30.08 -19.70
C MET A 50 -0.10 29.72 -19.93
N MET A 51 0.39 29.72 -21.18
CA MET A 51 1.80 29.50 -21.50
C MET A 51 2.72 30.67 -21.14
N GLY A 52 2.17 31.84 -20.82
CA GLY A 52 2.95 33.01 -20.40
C GLY A 52 3.65 32.82 -19.05
N HIS A 53 3.14 31.94 -18.19
CA HIS A 53 3.83 31.53 -16.96
C HIS A 53 5.01 30.62 -17.30
N SER A 54 6.24 31.12 -17.29
CA SER A 54 7.43 30.38 -17.71
C SER A 54 8.65 30.70 -16.86
N CYS A 55 9.48 29.69 -16.59
CA CYS A 55 10.73 29.85 -15.85
C CYS A 55 11.87 30.30 -16.77
N ILE A 56 12.71 31.23 -16.30
CA ILE A 56 13.86 31.75 -17.07
C ILE A 56 14.99 30.70 -17.17
N SER A 57 15.20 29.90 -16.12
CA SER A 57 16.32 28.95 -15.99
C SER A 57 15.97 27.51 -16.43
N GLY A 58 14.76 27.30 -16.97
CA GLY A 58 14.23 25.97 -17.25
C GLY A 58 13.69 25.28 -15.99
N HIS A 59 12.60 24.55 -16.11
CA HIS A 59 11.90 23.93 -14.98
C HIS A 59 11.06 22.73 -15.47
N PRO A 60 10.88 21.65 -14.67
CA PRO A 60 10.08 20.50 -15.09
C PRO A 60 8.62 20.87 -15.45
N GLU A 61 7.99 21.73 -14.64
CA GLU A 61 6.73 22.37 -15.00
C GLU A 61 7.02 23.50 -16.01
N GLN A 62 6.62 23.30 -17.26
CA GLN A 62 6.93 24.17 -18.41
C GLN A 62 5.71 24.34 -19.34
N PRO A 63 5.61 25.46 -20.10
CA PRO A 63 4.50 25.75 -21.00
C PRO A 63 4.19 24.64 -22.03
N GLU A 64 5.22 23.92 -22.47
CA GLU A 64 5.14 22.86 -23.47
C GLU A 64 4.19 21.72 -23.03
N ARG A 65 3.97 21.53 -21.72
CA ARG A 65 3.09 20.48 -21.19
C ARG A 65 1.68 20.56 -21.79
N ILE A 66 1.02 21.72 -21.67
CA ILE A 66 -0.34 21.91 -22.21
C ILE A 66 -0.34 21.96 -23.75
N LYS A 67 0.72 22.52 -24.36
CA LYS A 67 0.84 22.61 -25.81
C LYS A 67 0.94 21.21 -26.44
N ARG A 68 1.79 20.33 -25.88
CA ARG A 68 2.00 18.97 -26.38
C ARG A 68 0.75 18.10 -26.25
N ILE A 69 0.00 18.24 -25.16
CA ILE A 69 -1.30 17.59 -25.00
C ILE A 69 -2.29 18.09 -26.06
N PHE A 70 -2.43 19.40 -26.22
CA PHE A 70 -3.35 19.98 -27.20
C PHE A 70 -2.99 19.57 -28.64
N ASP A 71 -1.70 19.59 -29.00
CA ASP A 71 -1.20 19.11 -30.29
C ASP A 71 -1.51 17.62 -30.49
N ALA A 72 -1.26 16.77 -29.48
CA ALA A 72 -1.57 15.34 -29.55
C ALA A 72 -3.08 15.08 -29.71
N PHE A 73 -3.94 15.86 -29.04
CA PHE A 73 -5.39 15.76 -29.21
C PHE A 73 -5.82 16.15 -30.62
N ARG A 74 -5.22 17.20 -31.19
CA ARG A 74 -5.47 17.61 -32.57
C ARG A 74 -5.05 16.50 -33.54
N ASP A 75 -3.84 15.98 -33.37
CA ASP A 75 -3.25 15.00 -34.28
C ASP A 75 -3.97 13.64 -34.20
N ALA A 76 -4.52 13.29 -33.03
CA ALA A 76 -5.41 12.14 -32.84
C ALA A 76 -6.87 12.38 -33.31
N GLY A 77 -7.19 13.57 -33.82
CA GLY A 77 -8.53 13.94 -34.29
C GLY A 77 -9.56 14.18 -33.17
N LEU A 78 -9.15 14.21 -31.90
CA LEU A 78 -10.04 14.35 -30.74
C LEU A 78 -10.70 15.73 -30.66
N ILE A 79 -9.97 16.79 -31.02
CA ILE A 79 -10.50 18.17 -31.00
C ILE A 79 -11.77 18.30 -31.86
N SER A 80 -11.83 17.59 -32.99
CA SER A 80 -13.01 17.60 -33.87
C SER A 80 -14.23 16.88 -33.27
N LYS A 81 -14.02 16.01 -32.27
CA LYS A 81 -15.04 15.24 -31.55
C LYS A 81 -15.49 15.91 -30.24
N MET A 82 -14.84 17.00 -29.83
CA MET A 82 -15.08 17.66 -28.54
C MET A 82 -15.56 19.11 -28.74
N ARG A 83 -16.37 19.61 -27.81
CA ARG A 83 -16.83 21.01 -27.79
C ARG A 83 -15.81 21.87 -27.06
N LYS A 84 -15.25 22.90 -27.72
CA LYS A 84 -14.42 23.90 -27.02
C LYS A 84 -15.30 24.72 -26.07
N ILE A 85 -14.99 24.67 -24.78
CA ILE A 85 -15.60 25.50 -23.75
C ILE A 85 -14.78 26.79 -23.63
N PRO A 86 -15.41 27.98 -23.71
CA PRO A 86 -14.71 29.25 -23.49
C PRO A 86 -14.11 29.31 -22.08
N ILE A 87 -12.88 29.80 -21.99
CA ILE A 87 -12.19 30.03 -20.73
C ILE A 87 -12.43 31.46 -20.25
N ARG A 88 -12.44 31.66 -18.94
CA ARG A 88 -12.37 32.97 -18.30
C ARG A 88 -11.40 32.93 -17.15
N GLU A 89 -11.02 34.10 -16.66
CA GLU A 89 -10.31 34.22 -15.39
C GLU A 89 -11.28 33.93 -14.23
N ALA A 90 -10.80 33.21 -13.23
CA ALA A 90 -11.51 33.05 -11.96
C ALA A 90 -11.72 34.41 -11.29
N GLU A 91 -12.90 34.60 -10.72
CA GLU A 91 -13.25 35.77 -9.94
C GLU A 91 -12.67 35.64 -8.52
N ARG A 92 -12.38 36.78 -7.88
CA ARG A 92 -11.84 36.80 -6.51
C ARG A 92 -12.73 36.02 -5.55
N ASP A 93 -14.04 36.29 -5.58
CA ASP A 93 -15.01 35.70 -4.66
C ASP A 93 -15.14 34.18 -4.83
N GLU A 94 -14.88 33.65 -6.03
CA GLU A 94 -14.83 32.20 -6.28
C GLU A 94 -13.60 31.58 -5.63
N VAL A 95 -12.42 32.19 -5.83
CA VAL A 95 -11.16 31.70 -5.25
C VAL A 95 -11.21 31.74 -3.72
N LEU A 96 -11.83 32.77 -3.14
CA LEU A 96 -12.00 32.91 -1.69
C LEU A 96 -12.95 31.91 -1.05
N MET A 97 -13.68 31.10 -1.83
CA MET A 97 -14.46 29.99 -1.27
C MET A 97 -13.56 28.87 -0.70
N VAL A 98 -12.29 28.82 -1.12
CA VAL A 98 -11.30 27.84 -0.65
C VAL A 98 -10.10 28.53 -0.02
N HIS A 99 -9.62 29.61 -0.61
CA HIS A 99 -8.38 30.25 -0.22
C HIS A 99 -8.58 31.50 0.62
N SER A 100 -7.62 31.84 1.47
CA SER A 100 -7.66 33.09 2.22
C SER A 100 -7.36 34.31 1.36
N GLU A 101 -7.81 35.48 1.83
CA GLU A 101 -7.50 36.77 1.21
C GLU A 101 -5.99 36.99 1.09
N THR A 102 -5.23 36.59 2.10
CA THR A 102 -3.77 36.65 2.11
C THR A 102 -3.17 35.88 0.94
N LEU A 103 -3.65 34.68 0.63
CA LEU A 103 -3.13 33.89 -0.49
C LEU A 103 -3.47 34.56 -1.82
N TRP A 104 -4.70 35.03 -1.99
CA TRP A 104 -5.10 35.78 -3.18
C TRP A 104 -4.17 36.98 -3.42
N ASP A 105 -3.93 37.80 -2.40
CA ASP A 105 -3.09 38.98 -2.50
C ASP A 105 -1.63 38.63 -2.80
N LYS A 106 -1.08 37.56 -2.18
CA LYS A 106 0.26 37.03 -2.51
C LYS A 106 0.37 36.69 -3.99
N VAL A 107 -0.59 35.93 -4.53
CA VAL A 107 -0.57 35.52 -5.95
C VAL A 107 -0.70 36.72 -6.86
N MET A 108 -1.59 37.68 -6.56
CA MET A 108 -1.75 38.88 -7.40
C MET A 108 -0.51 39.77 -7.41
N ALA A 109 0.16 39.93 -6.25
CA ALA A 109 1.37 40.75 -6.13
C ALA A 109 2.54 40.26 -7.01
N VAL A 110 2.56 38.98 -7.40
CA VAL A 110 3.55 38.43 -8.34
C VAL A 110 3.51 39.15 -9.70
N GLY A 111 2.35 39.66 -10.11
CA GLY A 111 2.20 40.37 -11.39
C GLY A 111 2.95 41.70 -11.45
N ASP A 112 3.18 42.31 -10.30
CA ASP A 112 3.86 43.61 -10.16
C ASP A 112 5.36 43.46 -9.90
N MET A 113 5.88 42.23 -9.77
CA MET A 113 7.30 41.97 -9.50
C MET A 113 8.18 42.34 -10.70
N SER A 114 9.24 43.12 -10.45
CA SER A 114 10.28 43.35 -11.44
C SER A 114 11.16 42.10 -11.62
N THR A 115 11.97 42.09 -12.68
CA THR A 115 12.96 41.01 -12.88
C THR A 115 13.92 40.87 -11.70
N GLN A 116 14.28 41.98 -11.05
CA GLN A 116 15.16 41.93 -9.87
C GLN A 116 14.42 41.32 -8.66
N ASP A 117 13.16 41.69 -8.44
CA ASP A 117 12.35 41.12 -7.34
C ASP A 117 12.20 39.60 -7.48
N ILE A 118 12.02 39.11 -8.72
CA ILE A 118 11.93 37.67 -9.00
C ILE A 118 13.24 36.95 -8.69
N VAL A 119 14.38 37.54 -9.06
CA VAL A 119 15.70 36.98 -8.75
C VAL A 119 15.95 36.98 -7.24
N ASP A 120 15.61 38.08 -6.56
CA ASP A 120 15.84 38.23 -5.11
C ASP A 120 14.92 37.31 -4.28
N SER A 121 13.76 36.92 -4.82
CA SER A 121 12.79 36.00 -4.19
C SER A 121 12.91 34.55 -4.66
N GLU A 122 13.86 34.21 -5.53
CA GLU A 122 13.98 32.87 -6.13
C GLU A 122 14.06 31.76 -5.07
N GLN A 123 14.90 31.93 -4.05
CA GLN A 123 15.06 30.92 -2.98
C GLN A 123 13.75 30.69 -2.21
N TYR A 124 13.00 31.75 -1.93
CA TYR A 124 11.73 31.65 -1.21
C TYR A 124 10.71 30.78 -1.97
N TYR A 125 10.59 30.99 -3.29
CA TYR A 125 9.71 30.17 -4.11
C TYR A 125 10.25 28.76 -4.30
N GLN A 126 11.56 28.56 -4.44
CA GLN A 126 12.15 27.22 -4.52
C GLN A 126 11.89 26.39 -3.26
N ASP A 127 11.94 26.98 -2.07
CA ASP A 127 11.63 26.30 -0.81
C ASP A 127 10.17 25.81 -0.76
N LEU A 128 9.25 26.51 -1.45
CA LEU A 128 7.86 26.12 -1.64
C LEU A 128 7.64 25.20 -2.86
N SER A 129 8.71 24.81 -3.57
CA SER A 129 8.66 24.11 -4.84
C SER A 129 7.83 24.88 -5.88
N LEU A 130 8.16 26.15 -6.08
CA LEU A 130 7.52 27.07 -7.00
C LEU A 130 8.56 27.84 -7.83
N TYR A 131 8.11 28.35 -8.97
CA TYR A 131 8.76 29.45 -9.68
C TYR A 131 7.70 30.47 -10.06
N VAL A 132 8.11 31.73 -10.28
CA VAL A 132 7.18 32.81 -10.60
C VAL A 132 7.63 33.60 -11.82
N SER A 133 6.67 34.26 -12.47
CA SER A 133 6.86 35.21 -13.55
C SER A 133 5.74 36.25 -13.50
N PRO A 134 5.88 37.42 -14.13
CA PRO A 134 4.82 38.44 -14.10
C PRO A 134 3.47 37.97 -14.68
N SER A 135 3.48 36.93 -15.52
CA SER A 135 2.26 36.31 -16.06
C SER A 135 1.64 35.22 -15.16
N THR A 136 2.26 34.89 -14.02
CA THR A 136 1.73 33.91 -13.05
C THR A 136 0.29 34.20 -12.64
N PRO A 137 -0.11 35.44 -12.24
CA PRO A 137 -1.47 35.69 -11.78
C PRO A 137 -2.52 35.47 -12.86
N GLU A 138 -2.25 35.93 -14.11
CA GLU A 138 -3.15 35.71 -15.25
C GLU A 138 -3.28 34.21 -15.53
N ALA A 139 -2.17 33.48 -15.59
CA ALA A 139 -2.18 32.04 -15.85
C ALA A 139 -2.94 31.27 -14.75
N ALA A 140 -2.69 31.58 -13.47
CA ALA A 140 -3.37 30.93 -12.34
C ALA A 140 -4.88 31.18 -12.37
N ARG A 141 -5.32 32.41 -12.67
CA ARG A 141 -6.74 32.74 -12.78
C ARG A 141 -7.39 32.09 -13.99
N LEU A 142 -6.70 32.01 -15.13
CA LEU A 142 -7.20 31.29 -16.31
C LEU A 142 -7.30 29.78 -16.06
N SER A 143 -6.29 29.18 -15.40
CA SER A 143 -6.29 27.76 -15.05
C SER A 143 -7.51 27.41 -14.20
N CYS A 144 -7.68 28.11 -13.09
CA CYS A 144 -8.80 27.93 -12.17
C CYS A 144 -10.14 28.20 -12.86
N GLY A 145 -10.27 29.33 -13.56
CA GLY A 145 -11.51 29.69 -14.26
C GLY A 145 -11.85 28.72 -15.41
N GLY A 146 -10.86 28.11 -16.05
CA GLY A 146 -11.04 27.05 -17.03
C GLY A 146 -11.68 25.80 -16.44
N VAL A 147 -11.19 25.34 -15.28
CA VAL A 147 -11.76 24.20 -14.55
C VAL A 147 -13.19 24.51 -14.06
N ILE A 148 -13.43 25.73 -13.56
CA ILE A 148 -14.78 26.19 -13.20
C ILE A 148 -15.73 26.12 -14.40
N GLU A 149 -15.33 26.64 -15.57
CA GLU A 149 -16.22 26.68 -16.74
C GLU A 149 -16.57 25.29 -17.28
N VAL A 150 -15.62 24.35 -17.31
CA VAL A 150 -15.95 22.98 -17.72
C VAL A 150 -16.80 22.24 -16.69
N ALA A 151 -16.57 22.46 -15.39
CA ALA A 151 -17.43 21.92 -14.34
C ALA A 151 -18.87 22.47 -14.49
N MET A 152 -18.99 23.78 -14.68
CA MET A 152 -20.28 24.45 -14.91
C MET A 152 -20.97 24.00 -16.20
N ALA A 153 -20.23 23.71 -17.27
CA ALA A 153 -20.79 23.14 -18.49
C ALA A 153 -21.41 21.75 -18.24
N ILE A 154 -20.79 20.91 -17.39
CA ILE A 154 -21.37 19.63 -16.97
C ILE A 154 -22.62 19.83 -16.10
N VAL A 155 -22.55 20.77 -15.14
CA VAL A 155 -23.68 21.09 -14.26
C VAL A 155 -24.90 21.59 -15.05
N ARG A 156 -24.68 22.44 -16.06
CA ARG A 156 -25.72 22.98 -16.95
C ARG A 156 -26.25 21.94 -17.95
N GLY A 157 -25.56 20.80 -18.11
CA GLY A 157 -25.90 19.77 -19.10
C GLY A 157 -25.51 20.14 -20.54
N ASP A 158 -24.58 21.08 -20.71
CA ASP A 158 -24.03 21.46 -22.02
C ASP A 158 -23.15 20.36 -22.63
N VAL A 159 -22.49 19.59 -21.75
CA VAL A 159 -21.67 18.40 -22.02
C VAL A 159 -21.86 17.42 -20.84
N GLU A 160 -21.59 16.13 -21.03
CA GLU A 160 -21.59 15.16 -19.92
C GLU A 160 -20.19 14.99 -19.34
N LYS A 161 -19.16 15.10 -20.19
CA LYS A 161 -17.76 14.93 -19.80
C LYS A 161 -16.92 16.10 -20.26
N ALA A 162 -15.82 16.38 -19.59
CA ALA A 162 -14.88 17.39 -20.07
C ALA A 162 -13.42 17.11 -19.70
N PHE A 163 -12.51 17.67 -20.48
CA PHE A 163 -11.07 17.70 -20.20
C PHE A 163 -10.56 19.14 -20.14
N ALA A 164 -10.05 19.57 -18.99
CA ALA A 164 -9.37 20.85 -18.82
C ALA A 164 -7.85 20.70 -19.02
N ILE A 165 -7.36 21.22 -20.15
CA ILE A 165 -5.94 21.28 -20.48
C ILE A 165 -5.41 22.61 -19.96
N VAL A 166 -5.13 22.65 -18.66
CA VAL A 166 -4.85 23.88 -17.91
C VAL A 166 -3.48 23.86 -17.24
N ARG A 167 -2.94 25.04 -16.96
CA ARG A 167 -1.75 25.25 -16.11
C ARG A 167 -1.75 26.69 -15.56
N PRO A 168 -1.21 26.95 -14.37
CA PRO A 168 -0.55 26.03 -13.43
C PRO A 168 -1.50 24.96 -12.83
N PRO A 169 -0.96 23.83 -12.31
CA PRO A 169 -1.74 22.83 -11.57
C PRO A 169 -2.32 23.39 -10.27
N GLY A 170 -3.10 22.60 -9.52
CA GLY A 170 -3.82 23.07 -8.35
C GLY A 170 -3.76 22.21 -7.08
N HIS A 171 -3.61 20.89 -7.16
CA HIS A 171 -3.91 20.00 -6.02
C HIS A 171 -3.04 20.18 -4.76
N HIS A 172 -1.86 20.81 -4.86
CA HIS A 172 -0.99 21.12 -3.71
C HIS A 172 -1.31 22.44 -3.02
N SER A 173 -2.03 23.36 -3.67
CA SER A 173 -2.33 24.67 -3.08
C SER A 173 -3.30 24.48 -1.93
N GLU A 174 -2.81 24.77 -0.72
CA GLU A 174 -3.58 24.73 0.51
C GLU A 174 -4.49 25.97 0.63
N PRO A 175 -5.49 25.96 1.52
CA PRO A 175 -6.32 27.15 1.77
C PRO A 175 -5.52 28.44 2.03
N ASP A 176 -4.37 28.33 2.70
CA ASP A 176 -3.58 29.50 3.11
C ASP A 176 -2.19 29.61 2.46
N GLU A 177 -1.79 28.65 1.63
CA GLU A 177 -0.45 28.66 1.02
C GLU A 177 -0.42 28.02 -0.37
N HIS A 178 0.40 28.61 -1.25
CA HIS A 178 0.73 28.10 -2.57
C HIS A 178 2.04 27.31 -2.49
N MET A 179 2.08 26.14 -3.15
CA MET A 179 3.24 25.24 -3.11
C MET A 179 3.13 24.20 -4.22
N GLY A 180 4.22 23.50 -4.53
CA GLY A 180 4.21 22.33 -5.42
C GLY A 180 3.68 22.68 -6.82
N PHE A 181 4.19 23.77 -7.39
CA PHE A 181 3.75 24.35 -8.68
C PHE A 181 2.31 24.89 -8.71
N CYS A 182 1.57 24.82 -7.60
CA CYS A 182 0.15 25.16 -7.52
C CYS A 182 -0.07 26.52 -6.84
N PHE A 183 -0.80 27.41 -7.50
CA PHE A 183 -1.13 28.76 -6.98
C PHE A 183 -2.54 28.87 -6.42
N PHE A 184 -3.51 28.26 -7.11
CA PHE A 184 -4.88 28.08 -6.64
C PHE A 184 -5.26 26.62 -6.83
N ASN A 185 -6.05 26.08 -5.93
CA ASN A 185 -6.59 24.74 -6.04
C ASN A 185 -7.78 24.72 -7.02
N ASN A 186 -7.46 24.54 -8.30
CA ASN A 186 -8.42 24.63 -9.39
C ASN A 186 -9.64 23.71 -9.18
N VAL A 187 -9.40 22.47 -8.75
CA VAL A 187 -10.46 21.47 -8.51
C VAL A 187 -11.29 21.85 -7.28
N ALA A 188 -10.65 22.23 -6.17
CA ALA A 188 -11.40 22.60 -4.96
C ALA A 188 -12.28 23.84 -5.17
N VAL A 189 -11.77 24.87 -5.85
CA VAL A 189 -12.54 26.08 -6.15
C VAL A 189 -13.73 25.74 -7.05
N ALA A 190 -13.51 24.95 -8.11
CA ALA A 190 -14.60 24.50 -8.97
C ALA A 190 -15.67 23.72 -8.20
N ILE A 191 -15.28 22.88 -7.25
CA ILE A 191 -16.19 22.12 -6.37
C ILE A 191 -17.05 23.06 -5.52
N LYS A 192 -16.46 24.06 -4.86
CA LYS A 192 -17.23 25.01 -4.05
C LYS A 192 -18.23 25.81 -4.90
N VAL A 193 -17.87 26.17 -6.13
CA VAL A 193 -18.79 26.83 -7.09
C VAL A 193 -19.94 25.89 -7.50
N ILE A 194 -19.67 24.61 -7.81
CA ILE A 194 -20.75 23.67 -8.20
C ILE A 194 -21.64 23.26 -7.03
N GLN A 195 -21.13 23.22 -5.80
CA GLN A 195 -21.93 22.92 -4.60
C GLN A 195 -23.00 23.98 -4.32
N MET A 196 -22.92 25.17 -4.93
CA MET A 196 -24.01 26.14 -4.95
C MET A 196 -25.27 25.64 -5.70
N TRP A 197 -25.16 24.55 -6.45
CA TRP A 197 -26.25 23.94 -7.22
C TRP A 197 -26.80 22.70 -6.51
N PRO A 198 -28.08 22.69 -6.09
CA PRO A 198 -28.65 21.61 -5.26
C PRO A 198 -28.60 20.19 -5.87
N ALA A 199 -28.40 20.08 -7.19
CA ALA A 199 -28.37 18.79 -7.89
C ALA A 199 -27.00 18.09 -7.87
N PHE A 200 -25.95 18.76 -7.39
CA PHE A 200 -24.59 18.24 -7.32
C PHE A 200 -24.10 18.36 -5.89
N LYS A 201 -24.59 17.43 -5.04
CA LYS A 201 -24.26 17.45 -3.62
C LYS A 201 -23.03 16.60 -3.37
N LYS A 202 -23.04 15.34 -3.79
CA LYS A 202 -21.93 14.40 -3.55
C LYS A 202 -20.95 14.40 -4.70
N ILE A 203 -19.72 14.82 -4.46
CA ILE A 203 -18.67 14.89 -5.48
C ILE A 203 -17.52 13.98 -5.09
N MET A 204 -17.07 13.16 -6.04
CA MET A 204 -15.86 12.36 -5.85
C MET A 204 -14.70 13.02 -6.57
N ILE A 205 -13.61 13.23 -5.87
CA ILE A 205 -12.30 13.57 -6.43
C ILE A 205 -11.47 12.30 -6.43
N LEU A 206 -11.02 11.89 -7.61
CA LEU A 206 -9.95 10.93 -7.73
C LEU A 206 -8.67 11.67 -8.13
N ASP A 207 -7.65 11.59 -7.29
CA ASP A 207 -6.32 12.12 -7.54
C ASP A 207 -5.36 10.96 -7.82
N TRP A 208 -4.92 10.86 -9.07
CA TRP A 208 -3.94 9.85 -9.49
C TRP A 208 -2.57 10.46 -9.82
N ASP A 209 -2.39 11.75 -9.55
CA ASP A 209 -1.06 12.36 -9.57
C ASP A 209 -0.17 11.58 -8.60
N VAL A 210 1.10 11.40 -8.96
CA VAL A 210 2.01 10.60 -8.14
C VAL A 210 2.26 11.27 -6.78
N HIS A 211 2.03 12.58 -6.67
CA HIS A 211 2.12 13.31 -5.43
C HIS A 211 0.78 13.38 -4.72
N HIS A 212 0.84 13.38 -3.38
CA HIS A 212 -0.34 13.60 -2.57
C HIS A 212 -0.86 15.03 -2.75
N GLY A 213 -2.11 15.20 -3.20
CA GLY A 213 -2.81 16.49 -3.25
C GLY A 213 -3.21 16.99 -1.87
N ASN A 214 -2.23 17.34 -1.03
CA ASN A 214 -2.41 17.82 0.34
C ASN A 214 -3.37 19.02 0.43
N GLY A 215 -3.30 19.95 -0.52
CA GLY A 215 -4.20 21.10 -0.59
C GLY A 215 -5.65 20.69 -0.81
N THR A 216 -5.89 19.77 -1.76
CA THR A 216 -7.23 19.25 -2.05
C THR A 216 -7.80 18.48 -0.85
N GLN A 217 -6.99 17.60 -0.24
CA GLN A 217 -7.43 16.87 0.95
C GLN A 217 -7.78 17.83 2.10
N LYS A 218 -6.97 18.87 2.33
CA LYS A 218 -7.20 19.84 3.41
C LYS A 218 -8.43 20.70 3.18
N ALA A 219 -8.74 21.06 1.93
CA ALA A 219 -9.91 21.85 1.57
C ALA A 219 -11.26 21.17 1.86
N PHE A 220 -11.27 19.83 1.97
CA PHE A 220 -12.48 19.03 2.18
C PHE A 220 -12.37 18.04 3.35
N TYR A 221 -11.39 18.23 4.23
CA TYR A 221 -11.07 17.24 5.27
C TYR A 221 -12.23 16.99 6.25
N ASP A 222 -13.10 17.98 6.44
CA ASP A 222 -14.29 17.94 7.29
C ASP A 222 -15.62 17.91 6.50
N ASP A 223 -15.57 17.82 5.17
CA ASP A 223 -16.73 17.88 4.27
C ASP A 223 -17.23 16.46 3.90
N PRO A 224 -18.41 16.02 4.39
CA PRO A 224 -18.96 14.68 4.10
C PRO A 224 -19.49 14.54 2.67
N ASP A 225 -19.71 15.66 1.98
CA ASP A 225 -20.28 15.68 0.64
C ASP A 225 -19.18 15.59 -0.45
N VAL A 226 -17.90 15.60 -0.05
CA VAL A 226 -16.76 15.45 -0.97
C VAL A 226 -15.89 14.27 -0.57
N LEU A 227 -15.89 13.22 -1.41
CA LEU A 227 -14.99 12.08 -1.25
C LEU A 227 -13.68 12.36 -1.99
N TYR A 228 -12.57 12.50 -1.27
CA TYR A 228 -11.23 12.58 -1.82
C TYR A 228 -10.54 11.21 -1.77
N VAL A 229 -10.12 10.69 -2.92
CA VAL A 229 -9.35 9.44 -3.04
C VAL A 229 -8.04 9.75 -3.76
N SER A 230 -6.91 9.42 -3.15
CA SER A 230 -5.58 9.68 -3.74
C SER A 230 -4.71 8.42 -3.78
N LEU A 231 -4.09 8.16 -4.92
CA LEU A 231 -3.05 7.14 -5.10
C LEU A 231 -1.72 7.83 -5.37
N HIS A 232 -0.79 7.79 -4.43
CA HIS A 232 0.44 8.59 -4.50
C HIS A 232 1.64 7.85 -3.93
N ARG A 233 2.84 8.20 -4.39
CA ARG A 233 4.09 7.75 -3.78
C ARG A 233 4.28 8.44 -2.44
N TYR A 234 4.57 7.65 -1.41
CA TYR A 234 4.60 8.13 -0.03
C TYR A 234 5.93 7.86 0.67
N GLU A 235 6.49 6.64 0.52
CA GLU A 235 7.77 6.24 1.13
C GLU A 235 7.87 6.59 2.63
N ASN A 236 6.81 6.30 3.39
CA ASN A 236 6.66 6.66 4.81
C ASN A 236 6.77 8.18 5.08
N GLY A 237 6.27 9.01 4.16
CA GLY A 237 6.30 10.48 4.26
C GLY A 237 7.65 11.09 3.86
N GLN A 238 8.53 10.33 3.21
CA GLN A 238 9.81 10.82 2.69
C GLN A 238 9.71 11.36 1.26
N PHE A 239 8.68 10.95 0.50
CA PHE A 239 8.41 11.52 -0.81
C PHE A 239 7.59 12.82 -0.68
N TYR A 240 7.80 13.78 -1.59
CA TYR A 240 7.11 15.08 -1.59
C TYR A 240 5.59 14.89 -1.60
N PRO A 241 4.78 15.66 -0.84
CA PRO A 241 5.12 16.85 -0.04
C PRO A 241 5.65 16.59 1.39
N ASN A 242 6.04 15.34 1.67
CA ASN A 242 6.54 14.88 2.96
C ASN A 242 5.52 14.91 4.11
N GLY A 243 5.86 14.19 5.17
CA GLY A 243 5.09 14.19 6.41
C GLY A 243 3.93 13.19 6.44
N PRO A 244 3.16 13.17 7.54
CA PRO A 244 2.19 12.11 7.83
C PRO A 244 0.84 12.28 7.13
N PHE A 245 0.57 13.43 6.50
CA PHE A 245 -0.79 13.79 6.09
C PHE A 245 -1.30 12.91 4.94
N GLY A 246 -0.43 12.52 4.00
CA GLY A 246 -0.76 11.52 2.95
C GLY A 246 -0.85 10.07 3.45
N SER A 247 -0.68 9.79 4.74
CA SER A 247 -0.78 8.41 5.24
C SER A 247 -2.20 7.86 5.12
N LEU A 248 -2.30 6.52 5.08
CA LEU A 248 -3.59 5.80 5.09
C LEU A 248 -4.46 6.10 6.33
N LYS A 249 -3.89 6.68 7.39
CA LYS A 249 -4.60 7.02 8.64
C LYS A 249 -5.29 8.37 8.60
N SER A 250 -4.93 9.25 7.67
CA SER A 250 -5.55 10.57 7.51
C SER A 250 -6.89 10.44 6.77
N CYS A 251 -7.95 10.09 7.51
CA CYS A 251 -9.23 9.69 6.93
C CYS A 251 -10.31 10.78 6.92
N GLY A 252 -9.97 12.03 7.24
CA GLY A 252 -10.93 13.12 7.46
C GLY A 252 -11.12 13.40 8.95
N ASP A 253 -11.92 14.42 9.27
CA ASP A 253 -12.28 14.79 10.64
C ASP A 253 -13.74 15.23 10.73
N GLY A 254 -14.30 15.23 11.93
CA GLY A 254 -15.66 15.67 12.20
C GLY A 254 -16.68 14.99 11.27
N PRO A 255 -17.56 15.75 10.59
CA PRO A 255 -18.52 15.19 9.64
C PRO A 255 -17.86 14.50 8.43
N GLY A 256 -16.69 14.93 7.99
CA GLY A 256 -15.95 14.39 6.84
C GLY A 256 -15.16 13.11 7.13
N LEU A 257 -15.18 12.60 8.36
CA LEU A 257 -14.48 11.36 8.72
C LEU A 257 -14.93 10.17 7.85
N GLY A 258 -13.98 9.53 7.20
CA GLY A 258 -14.17 8.47 6.21
C GLY A 258 -14.18 8.94 4.75
N CYS A 259 -14.28 10.25 4.49
CA CYS A 259 -14.34 10.82 3.15
C CYS A 259 -12.97 11.23 2.57
N SER A 260 -11.87 10.97 3.29
CA SER A 260 -10.51 11.00 2.73
C SER A 260 -9.92 9.59 2.70
N VAL A 261 -9.55 9.11 1.50
CA VAL A 261 -9.01 7.77 1.28
C VAL A 261 -7.64 7.87 0.61
N ASN A 262 -6.59 7.67 1.40
CA ASN A 262 -5.21 7.67 0.91
C ASN A 262 -4.73 6.24 0.61
N ILE A 263 -4.17 6.04 -0.57
CA ILE A 263 -3.47 4.82 -1.01
C ILE A 263 -1.97 5.17 -1.17
N PRO A 264 -1.19 5.10 -0.08
CA PRO A 264 0.20 5.55 -0.07
C PRO A 264 1.16 4.45 -0.54
N TRP A 265 1.65 4.54 -1.78
CA TRP A 265 2.64 3.62 -2.30
C TRP A 265 3.95 3.71 -1.50
N PRO A 266 4.45 2.61 -0.93
CA PRO A 266 5.63 2.65 -0.08
C PRO A 266 6.95 2.74 -0.88
N THR A 267 6.89 2.63 -2.20
CA THR A 267 8.07 2.68 -3.08
C THR A 267 7.68 3.07 -4.51
N LYS A 268 8.67 3.37 -5.33
CA LYS A 268 8.57 3.62 -6.77
C LYS A 268 8.33 2.34 -7.59
N GLY A 269 8.14 2.48 -8.89
CA GLY A 269 8.00 1.36 -9.83
C GLY A 269 6.62 0.71 -9.85
N MET A 270 5.61 1.33 -9.22
CA MET A 270 4.23 0.86 -9.25
C MET A 270 3.68 0.98 -10.67
N GLY A 271 3.11 -0.11 -11.20
CA GLY A 271 2.67 -0.19 -12.59
C GLY A 271 1.16 -0.37 -12.75
N ASP A 272 0.74 -0.64 -14.00
CA ASP A 272 -0.67 -0.84 -14.37
C ASP A 272 -1.38 -1.85 -13.46
N ALA A 273 -0.74 -2.99 -13.16
CA ALA A 273 -1.35 -4.04 -12.36
C ALA A 273 -1.65 -3.58 -10.92
N ASP A 274 -0.77 -2.77 -10.33
CA ASP A 274 -0.90 -2.26 -8.97
C ASP A 274 -2.04 -1.24 -8.87
N TYR A 275 -2.08 -0.28 -9.82
CA TYR A 275 -3.14 0.73 -9.90
C TYR A 275 -4.51 0.09 -10.20
N ILE A 276 -4.59 -0.85 -11.14
CA ILE A 276 -5.83 -1.55 -11.46
C ILE A 276 -6.31 -2.39 -10.27
N TYR A 277 -5.40 -3.02 -9.53
CA TYR A 277 -5.75 -3.74 -8.30
C TYR A 277 -6.30 -2.80 -7.23
N ALA A 278 -5.67 -1.63 -7.02
CA ALA A 278 -6.18 -0.60 -6.12
C ALA A 278 -7.58 -0.12 -6.51
N PHE A 279 -7.82 0.07 -7.81
CA PHE A 279 -9.14 0.47 -8.32
C PHE A 279 -10.21 -0.57 -8.02
N GLN A 280 -9.92 -1.83 -8.30
CA GLN A 280 -10.88 -2.92 -8.12
C GLN A 280 -11.18 -3.21 -6.64
N ARG A 281 -10.20 -3.00 -5.75
CA ARG A 281 -10.32 -3.36 -4.33
C ARG A 281 -10.74 -2.22 -3.42
N ILE A 282 -10.36 -0.98 -3.73
CA ILE A 282 -10.60 0.19 -2.87
C ILE A 282 -11.45 1.23 -3.58
N VAL A 283 -10.94 1.79 -4.69
CA VAL A 283 -11.51 3.00 -5.31
C VAL A 283 -12.94 2.76 -5.79
N MET A 284 -13.16 1.74 -6.63
CA MET A 284 -14.47 1.50 -7.23
C MET A 284 -15.53 1.05 -6.21
N PRO A 285 -15.25 0.12 -5.27
CA PRO A 285 -16.23 -0.24 -4.25
C PRO A 285 -16.65 0.96 -3.38
N ILE A 286 -15.69 1.76 -2.90
CA ILE A 286 -15.97 2.95 -2.09
C ILE A 286 -16.76 3.97 -2.92
N ALA A 287 -16.37 4.22 -4.17
CA ALA A 287 -17.07 5.15 -5.05
C ALA A 287 -18.52 4.72 -5.35
N MET A 288 -18.77 3.41 -5.49
CA MET A 288 -20.12 2.87 -5.67
C MET A 288 -20.97 3.01 -4.41
N GLU A 289 -20.40 2.79 -3.21
CA GLU A 289 -21.08 3.02 -1.93
C GLU A 289 -21.36 4.51 -1.70
N PHE A 290 -20.40 5.38 -2.02
CA PHE A 290 -20.55 6.84 -1.93
C PHE A 290 -21.59 7.38 -2.92
N ALA A 291 -21.70 6.79 -4.11
CA ALA A 291 -22.63 7.16 -5.18
C ALA A 291 -22.60 8.67 -5.52
N PRO A 292 -21.51 9.16 -6.15
CA PRO A 292 -21.33 10.57 -6.47
C PRO A 292 -22.26 11.05 -7.61
N ASP A 293 -22.58 12.34 -7.59
CA ASP A 293 -23.31 13.07 -8.64
C ASP A 293 -22.38 13.56 -9.77
N LEU A 294 -21.08 13.68 -9.48
CA LEU A 294 -19.99 14.04 -10.40
C LEU A 294 -18.68 13.39 -9.93
N VAL A 295 -17.90 12.88 -10.89
CA VAL A 295 -16.51 12.47 -10.66
C VAL A 295 -15.57 13.52 -11.26
N ILE A 296 -14.64 14.03 -10.48
CA ILE A 296 -13.54 14.88 -10.93
C ILE A 296 -12.24 14.10 -10.78
N ILE A 297 -11.43 14.07 -11.83
CA ILE A 297 -10.11 13.45 -11.83
C ILE A 297 -9.08 14.57 -11.79
N SER A 298 -8.36 14.70 -10.66
CA SER A 298 -7.09 15.44 -10.59
C SER A 298 -6.04 14.59 -11.32
N ALA A 299 -5.82 14.97 -12.57
CA ALA A 299 -5.13 14.15 -13.55
C ALA A 299 -3.68 14.58 -13.74
N GLY A 300 -2.84 14.19 -12.79
CA GLY A 300 -1.40 14.15 -12.97
C GLY A 300 -0.98 12.98 -13.86
N PHE A 301 0.08 13.16 -14.64
CA PHE A 301 0.65 12.08 -15.47
C PHE A 301 2.12 11.82 -15.14
N ASP A 302 2.55 12.17 -13.93
CA ASP A 302 3.89 11.90 -13.39
C ASP A 302 4.01 10.51 -12.75
N ALA A 303 2.91 9.79 -12.53
CA ALA A 303 2.97 8.35 -12.27
C ALA A 303 3.23 7.53 -13.57
N ALA A 304 3.27 8.20 -14.73
CA ALA A 304 3.43 7.53 -16.01
C ALA A 304 4.85 6.98 -16.21
N LYS A 305 4.94 5.87 -16.92
CA LYS A 305 6.22 5.27 -17.34
C LYS A 305 7.06 6.29 -18.13
N GLY A 306 8.25 6.59 -17.61
CA GLY A 306 9.20 7.51 -18.22
C GLY A 306 9.17 8.93 -17.64
N ASP A 307 8.39 9.17 -16.57
CA ASP A 307 8.52 10.37 -15.76
C ASP A 307 9.60 10.19 -14.68
N ASP A 308 10.60 11.08 -14.68
CA ASP A 308 11.76 10.99 -13.79
C ASP A 308 11.48 11.47 -12.35
N LEU A 309 10.38 12.20 -12.12
CA LEU A 309 10.01 12.68 -10.78
C LEU A 309 9.16 11.66 -10.03
N GLY A 310 8.13 11.10 -10.68
CA GLY A 310 7.26 10.11 -10.04
C GLY A 310 7.87 8.72 -9.95
N GLU A 311 8.68 8.32 -10.93
CA GLU A 311 9.34 7.02 -11.03
C GLU A 311 8.38 5.80 -10.91
N CYS A 312 7.11 5.98 -11.25
CA CYS A 312 6.16 4.87 -11.43
C CYS A 312 6.14 4.41 -12.90
N GLU A 313 5.41 3.32 -13.19
CA GLU A 313 5.41 2.66 -14.50
C GLU A 313 4.00 2.55 -15.10
N VAL A 314 3.08 3.46 -14.77
CA VAL A 314 1.72 3.44 -15.34
C VAL A 314 1.77 3.77 -16.83
N THR A 315 1.18 2.91 -17.67
CA THR A 315 1.15 3.11 -19.11
C THR A 315 -0.08 3.93 -19.53
N PRO A 316 -0.09 4.51 -20.75
CA PRO A 316 -1.29 5.13 -21.30
C PRO A 316 -2.51 4.19 -21.31
N ALA A 317 -2.30 2.87 -21.46
CA ALA A 317 -3.37 1.88 -21.36
C ALA A 317 -3.92 1.78 -19.94
N GLY A 318 -3.06 1.80 -18.92
CA GLY A 318 -3.46 1.86 -17.51
C GLY A 318 -4.39 3.05 -17.22
N TYR A 319 -4.00 4.26 -17.63
CA TYR A 319 -4.86 5.46 -17.50
C TYR A 319 -6.20 5.34 -18.23
N ALA A 320 -6.21 4.75 -19.43
CA ALA A 320 -7.45 4.51 -20.17
C ALA A 320 -8.40 3.56 -19.41
N HIS A 321 -7.88 2.47 -18.83
CA HIS A 321 -8.68 1.54 -18.02
C HIS A 321 -9.20 2.19 -16.74
N MET A 322 -8.36 2.93 -16.01
CA MET A 322 -8.78 3.68 -14.82
C MET A 322 -9.92 4.67 -15.14
N THR A 323 -9.78 5.43 -16.22
CA THR A 323 -10.83 6.34 -16.72
C THR A 323 -12.12 5.59 -17.05
N HIS A 324 -11.99 4.43 -17.72
CA HIS A 324 -13.14 3.64 -18.13
C HIS A 324 -13.94 3.09 -16.94
N MET A 325 -13.27 2.64 -15.88
CA MET A 325 -13.94 2.17 -14.65
C MET A 325 -14.77 3.28 -14.00
N LEU A 326 -14.23 4.49 -13.90
CA LEU A 326 -14.91 5.64 -13.31
C LEU A 326 -16.10 6.11 -14.15
N ALA A 327 -16.10 5.86 -15.47
CA ALA A 327 -17.19 6.25 -16.36
C ALA A 327 -18.53 5.55 -16.04
N GLY A 328 -18.52 4.49 -15.23
CA GLY A 328 -19.73 3.84 -14.70
C GLY A 328 -20.40 4.59 -13.55
N LEU A 329 -19.74 5.58 -12.95
CA LEU A 329 -20.24 6.38 -11.83
C LEU A 329 -20.95 7.65 -12.32
N ALA A 330 -21.68 8.34 -11.44
CA ALA A 330 -22.27 9.66 -11.72
C ALA A 330 -23.08 9.78 -13.04
N ARG A 331 -23.67 8.67 -13.51
CA ARG A 331 -24.33 8.57 -14.83
C ARG A 331 -23.42 8.99 -16.00
N GLY A 332 -22.12 8.74 -15.87
CA GLY A 332 -21.09 9.09 -16.84
C GLY A 332 -20.59 10.53 -16.76
N LYS A 333 -21.08 11.35 -15.82
CA LYS A 333 -20.61 12.73 -15.64
C LYS A 333 -19.20 12.75 -15.07
N MET A 334 -18.26 13.33 -15.82
CA MET A 334 -16.85 13.28 -15.47
C MET A 334 -16.09 14.52 -15.93
N LEU A 335 -15.27 15.07 -15.04
CA LEU A 335 -14.33 16.13 -15.36
C LEU A 335 -12.90 15.63 -15.16
N VAL A 336 -12.04 15.79 -16.15
CA VAL A 336 -10.60 15.57 -16.03
C VAL A 336 -9.90 16.93 -15.99
N ALA A 337 -9.18 17.22 -14.91
CA ALA A 337 -8.43 18.47 -14.75
C ALA A 337 -6.93 18.14 -14.69
N LEU A 338 -6.13 18.75 -15.58
CA LEU A 338 -4.70 18.48 -15.64
C LEU A 338 -3.97 18.97 -14.38
N GLU A 339 -3.14 18.11 -13.78
CA GLU A 339 -2.24 18.44 -12.65
C GLU A 339 -0.76 18.33 -13.06
N GLY A 340 0.02 17.40 -12.51
CA GLY A 340 1.44 17.14 -12.81
C GLY A 340 1.72 16.32 -14.07
N GLY A 341 2.96 15.82 -14.21
CA GLY A 341 3.49 15.11 -15.39
C GLY A 341 4.48 15.94 -16.19
N TYR A 342 5.74 15.50 -16.20
CA TYR A 342 6.89 16.33 -16.58
C TYR A 342 7.68 15.74 -17.75
N CYS A 343 7.49 14.46 -18.04
CA CYS A 343 7.89 13.87 -19.32
C CYS A 343 6.87 14.20 -20.43
N LEU A 344 7.24 15.08 -21.37
CA LEU A 344 6.34 15.60 -22.42
C LEU A 344 5.72 14.51 -23.31
N ASP A 345 6.43 13.41 -23.55
CA ASP A 345 5.91 12.28 -24.33
C ASP A 345 4.95 11.41 -23.51
N ALA A 346 5.29 11.16 -22.24
CA ALA A 346 4.44 10.38 -21.33
C ALA A 346 3.11 11.11 -21.02
N ILE A 347 3.17 12.41 -20.71
CA ILE A 347 1.98 13.23 -20.42
C ILE A 347 1.04 13.31 -21.64
N SER A 348 1.59 13.58 -22.84
CA SER A 348 0.77 13.73 -24.05
C SER A 348 0.14 12.42 -24.49
N SER A 349 0.87 11.30 -24.41
CA SER A 349 0.33 9.97 -24.74
C SER A 349 -0.72 9.50 -23.72
N SER A 350 -0.48 9.70 -22.43
CA SER A 350 -1.41 9.31 -21.35
C SER A 350 -2.68 10.15 -21.37
N ALA A 351 -2.57 11.48 -21.49
CA ALA A 351 -3.72 12.37 -21.64
C ALA A 351 -4.56 12.02 -22.88
N THR A 352 -3.91 11.67 -23.99
CA THR A 352 -4.61 11.25 -25.23
C THR A 352 -5.39 9.96 -25.00
N ALA A 353 -4.84 9.00 -24.24
CA ALA A 353 -5.52 7.75 -23.92
C ALA A 353 -6.76 7.98 -23.04
N VAL A 354 -6.68 8.87 -22.05
CA VAL A 354 -7.83 9.32 -21.23
C VAL A 354 -8.89 9.97 -22.11
N ALA A 355 -8.50 10.92 -22.97
CA ALA A 355 -9.44 11.64 -23.82
C ALA A 355 -10.16 10.73 -24.85
N LYS A 356 -9.48 9.70 -25.37
CA LYS A 356 -10.11 8.66 -26.20
C LYS A 356 -11.25 7.94 -25.46
N VAL A 357 -11.04 7.60 -24.19
CA VAL A 357 -12.09 6.98 -23.37
C VAL A 357 -13.24 7.95 -23.08
N LEU A 358 -12.95 9.23 -22.84
CA LEU A 358 -14.01 10.24 -22.66
C LEU A 358 -14.93 10.32 -23.88
N VAL A 359 -14.38 10.34 -25.09
CA VAL A 359 -15.16 10.37 -26.35
C VAL A 359 -15.79 9.01 -26.72
N GLY A 360 -15.66 7.99 -25.86
CA GLY A 360 -16.35 6.71 -25.97
C GLY A 360 -15.58 5.60 -26.69
N GLU A 361 -14.28 5.77 -26.93
CA GLU A 361 -13.43 4.68 -27.41
C GLU A 361 -13.14 3.68 -26.27
N ALA A 362 -13.11 2.39 -26.59
CA ALA A 362 -12.75 1.36 -25.61
C ALA A 362 -11.25 1.45 -25.28
N PRO A 363 -10.85 1.21 -24.01
CA PRO A 363 -9.44 1.17 -23.66
C PRO A 363 -8.74 -0.01 -24.40
N PRO A 364 -7.45 0.12 -24.74
CA PRO A 364 -6.69 -0.96 -25.35
C PRO A 364 -6.56 -2.16 -24.41
N GLU A 365 -6.37 -3.36 -24.96
CA GLU A 365 -6.16 -4.57 -24.17
C GLU A 365 -4.88 -4.47 -23.33
N LEU A 366 -4.96 -4.79 -22.04
CA LEU A 366 -3.79 -4.94 -21.17
C LEU A 366 -3.31 -6.40 -21.23
N PRO A 367 -1.98 -6.64 -21.31
CA PRO A 367 -1.45 -8.00 -21.28
C PRO A 367 -1.71 -8.67 -19.92
N PRO A 368 -1.58 -10.00 -19.82
CA PRO A 368 -1.61 -10.69 -18.53
C PRO A 368 -0.61 -10.06 -17.56
N MET A 369 -1.11 -9.65 -16.41
CA MET A 369 -0.36 -8.90 -15.40
C MET A 369 -0.78 -9.33 -14.01
N VAL A 370 0.10 -9.13 -13.02
CA VAL A 370 -0.12 -9.50 -11.62
C VAL A 370 0.35 -8.32 -10.76
N ALA A 371 -0.49 -7.89 -9.83
CA ALA A 371 -0.11 -6.85 -8.87
C ALA A 371 1.04 -7.34 -7.99
N SER A 372 1.96 -6.44 -7.65
CA SER A 372 3.11 -6.75 -6.81
C SER A 372 2.70 -7.12 -5.38
N ASP A 373 3.53 -7.92 -4.70
CA ASP A 373 3.32 -8.24 -3.27
C ASP A 373 3.26 -6.97 -2.42
N ILE A 374 4.05 -5.95 -2.78
CA ILE A 374 4.07 -4.65 -2.09
C ILE A 374 2.72 -3.95 -2.25
N ALA A 375 2.19 -3.85 -3.47
CA ALA A 375 0.89 -3.23 -3.70
C ALA A 375 -0.24 -4.00 -3.03
N THR A 376 -0.23 -5.32 -3.10
CA THR A 376 -1.28 -6.14 -2.46
C THR A 376 -1.30 -5.97 -0.94
N GLU A 377 -0.14 -5.89 -0.29
CA GLU A 377 -0.02 -5.59 1.14
C GLU A 377 -0.48 -4.16 1.47
N THR A 378 -0.05 -3.15 0.69
CA THR A 378 -0.51 -1.77 0.88
C THR A 378 -2.03 -1.67 0.77
N ILE A 379 -2.63 -2.31 -0.24
CA ILE A 379 -4.08 -2.32 -0.43
C ILE A 379 -4.79 -3.08 0.69
N TYR A 380 -4.21 -4.16 1.22
CA TYR A 380 -4.74 -4.83 2.41
C TYR A 380 -4.77 -3.90 3.62
N GLN A 381 -3.68 -3.17 3.89
CA GLN A 381 -3.60 -2.22 5.00
C GLN A 381 -4.59 -1.06 4.85
N VAL A 382 -4.74 -0.54 3.63
CA VAL A 382 -5.76 0.48 3.31
C VAL A 382 -7.16 -0.07 3.54
N ALA A 383 -7.46 -1.29 3.08
CA ALA A 383 -8.77 -1.91 3.28
C ALA A 383 -9.11 -2.07 4.78
N VAL A 384 -8.16 -2.52 5.59
CA VAL A 384 -8.33 -2.62 7.05
C VAL A 384 -8.67 -1.26 7.64
N GLU A 385 -7.90 -0.22 7.31
CA GLU A 385 -8.15 1.12 7.87
C GLU A 385 -9.49 1.70 7.42
N GLN A 386 -9.83 1.55 6.13
CA GLN A 386 -11.06 2.08 5.55
C GLN A 386 -12.32 1.28 5.92
N SER A 387 -12.18 0.02 6.33
CA SER A 387 -13.30 -0.81 6.82
C SER A 387 -13.99 -0.27 8.06
N LYS A 388 -13.35 0.66 8.79
CA LYS A 388 -13.95 1.42 9.89
C LYS A 388 -15.08 2.35 9.44
N TYR A 389 -15.03 2.80 8.18
CA TYR A 389 -15.93 3.82 7.64
C TYR A 389 -16.81 3.29 6.51
N TRP A 390 -16.32 2.32 5.73
CA TRP A 390 -16.98 1.83 4.52
C TRP A 390 -17.45 0.37 4.66
N LYS A 391 -18.72 0.10 4.34
CA LYS A 391 -19.30 -1.24 4.47
C LYS A 391 -18.76 -2.21 3.43
N CYS A 392 -18.42 -1.73 2.24
CA CYS A 392 -17.87 -2.52 1.15
C CYS A 392 -16.40 -2.95 1.33
N MET A 393 -15.70 -2.46 2.37
CA MET A 393 -14.29 -2.78 2.61
C MET A 393 -14.13 -4.01 3.51
N ASP A 394 -13.28 -4.93 3.07
CA ASP A 394 -12.89 -6.14 3.78
C ASP A 394 -11.36 -6.36 3.72
N PRO A 395 -10.74 -6.95 4.75
CA PRO A 395 -11.38 -7.47 5.97
C PRO A 395 -11.78 -6.34 6.92
N LYS A 396 -12.71 -6.64 7.83
CA LYS A 396 -13.13 -5.69 8.87
C LYS A 396 -12.02 -5.47 9.90
N ALA A 397 -11.80 -4.20 10.25
CA ALA A 397 -10.92 -3.83 11.34
C ALA A 397 -11.37 -4.52 12.64
N VAL A 398 -10.40 -5.00 13.41
CA VAL A 398 -10.66 -5.59 14.72
C VAL A 398 -11.12 -4.51 15.70
N GLU A 399 -12.03 -4.87 16.61
CA GLU A 399 -12.51 -3.97 17.67
C GLU A 399 -11.35 -3.41 18.52
N PRO A 400 -11.46 -2.17 19.02
CA PRO A 400 -10.41 -1.53 19.82
C PRO A 400 -10.05 -2.37 21.05
N GLN A 401 -8.74 -2.57 21.24
CA GLN A 401 -8.24 -3.41 22.33
C GLN A 401 -8.55 -2.84 23.73
N GLU A 402 -8.77 -1.53 23.85
CA GLU A 402 -9.01 -0.84 25.14
C GLU A 402 -10.29 -1.31 25.83
N GLU A 403 -11.35 -1.62 25.08
CA GLU A 403 -12.64 -2.06 25.65
C GLU A 403 -12.59 -3.50 26.19
N LEU A 404 -11.70 -4.32 25.66
CA LEU A 404 -11.59 -5.75 25.95
C LEU A 404 -10.34 -6.09 26.77
N GLN A 405 -9.51 -5.12 27.12
CA GLN A 405 -8.15 -5.35 27.62
C GLN A 405 -8.10 -6.18 28.91
N GLU A 406 -9.07 -6.01 29.81
CA GLU A 406 -9.13 -6.75 31.08
C GLU A 406 -9.55 -8.22 30.90
N LEU A 407 -10.26 -8.55 29.81
CA LEU A 407 -10.75 -9.90 29.51
C LEU A 407 -9.90 -10.61 28.44
N ALA A 408 -9.07 -9.88 27.70
CA ALA A 408 -8.33 -10.40 26.57
C ALA A 408 -7.05 -11.12 27.00
N VAL A 409 -6.86 -12.35 26.50
CA VAL A 409 -5.59 -13.07 26.56
C VAL A 409 -5.01 -13.14 25.16
N SER A 410 -3.75 -12.72 25.01
CA SER A 410 -3.11 -12.78 23.69
C SER A 410 -2.84 -14.23 23.27
N ILE A 411 -3.03 -14.53 21.98
CA ILE A 411 -2.73 -15.86 21.41
C ILE A 411 -1.31 -16.31 21.73
N PRO A 412 -0.24 -15.47 21.62
CA PRO A 412 1.10 -15.88 22.02
C PRO A 412 1.19 -16.37 23.47
N GLU A 413 0.50 -15.73 24.43
CA GLU A 413 0.51 -16.19 25.83
C GLU A 413 -0.22 -17.53 25.99
N LEU A 414 -1.32 -17.77 25.26
CA LEU A 414 -2.01 -19.07 25.24
C LEU A 414 -1.09 -20.18 24.72
N LEU A 415 -0.38 -19.92 23.62
CA LEU A 415 0.57 -20.87 23.03
C LEU A 415 1.75 -21.16 23.97
N LYS A 416 2.28 -20.14 24.66
CA LYS A 416 3.33 -20.29 25.70
C LYS A 416 2.86 -21.19 26.83
N ALA A 417 1.68 -20.93 27.40
CA ALA A 417 1.14 -21.72 28.50
C ALA A 417 0.91 -23.18 28.11
N HIS A 418 0.37 -23.44 26.91
CA HIS A 418 0.19 -24.79 26.37
C HIS A 418 1.53 -25.52 26.22
N ARG A 419 2.53 -24.86 25.62
CA ARG A 419 3.87 -25.42 25.44
C ARG A 419 4.53 -25.75 26.78
N GLN A 420 4.51 -24.82 27.74
CA GLN A 420 5.11 -25.04 29.05
C GLN A 420 4.50 -26.25 29.75
N ASN A 421 3.17 -26.37 29.73
CA ASN A 421 2.46 -27.50 30.30
C ASN A 421 2.81 -28.82 29.60
N TYR A 422 2.97 -28.83 28.26
CA TYR A 422 3.42 -29.99 27.51
C TYR A 422 4.83 -30.43 27.91
N LEU A 423 5.80 -29.51 27.92
CA LEU A 423 7.20 -29.80 28.24
C LEU A 423 7.35 -30.34 29.68
N PHE A 424 6.62 -29.76 30.63
CA PHE A 424 6.61 -30.23 32.01
C PHE A 424 5.98 -31.62 32.14
N LYS A 425 4.81 -31.86 31.53
CA LYS A 425 4.11 -33.14 31.68
C LYS A 425 4.86 -34.30 31.01
N THR A 426 5.33 -34.09 29.78
CA THR A 426 5.95 -35.12 28.93
C THR A 426 7.42 -35.34 29.25
N HIS A 427 8.20 -34.27 29.43
CA HIS A 427 9.67 -34.36 29.56
C HIS A 427 10.20 -33.92 30.93
N LYS A 428 9.31 -33.56 31.88
CA LYS A 428 9.69 -33.04 33.21
C LYS A 428 10.60 -31.82 33.17
N MET A 429 10.57 -31.08 32.06
CA MET A 429 11.38 -29.87 31.91
C MET A 429 10.91 -28.78 32.88
N LEU A 430 11.88 -28.08 33.45
CA LEU A 430 11.68 -27.05 34.46
C LEU A 430 11.96 -25.68 33.87
N GLN A 431 11.36 -24.65 34.45
CA GLN A 431 11.57 -23.28 34.03
C GLN A 431 12.92 -22.74 34.54
N VAL A 432 13.61 -21.99 33.69
CA VAL A 432 14.82 -21.25 34.04
C VAL A 432 14.42 -19.82 34.46
N PRO A 433 14.71 -19.38 35.70
CA PRO A 433 14.39 -18.03 36.15
C PRO A 433 15.41 -16.98 35.65
N PHE A 434 14.92 -15.77 35.40
CA PHE A 434 15.78 -14.61 35.17
C PHE A 434 15.93 -13.79 36.46
N VAL A 435 17.10 -13.21 36.69
CA VAL A 435 17.37 -12.37 37.87
C VAL A 435 16.84 -10.95 37.69
N THR A 436 16.88 -10.40 36.47
CA THR A 436 16.40 -9.04 36.22
C THR A 436 14.89 -9.04 35.99
N GLN A 437 14.22 -8.03 36.56
CA GLN A 437 12.77 -7.85 36.39
C GLN A 437 12.42 -7.64 34.91
N GLU A 438 13.26 -6.93 34.15
CA GLU A 438 13.06 -6.65 32.73
C GLU A 438 13.04 -7.94 31.87
N LEU A 439 14.01 -8.84 32.07
CA LEU A 439 14.03 -10.13 31.37
C LEU A 439 12.91 -11.04 31.85
N THR A 440 12.56 -10.97 33.14
CA THR A 440 11.43 -11.71 33.71
C THR A 440 10.12 -11.27 33.04
N ASP A 441 9.81 -9.98 33.02
CA ASP A 441 8.56 -9.47 32.46
C ASP A 441 8.41 -9.83 30.96
N ARG A 442 9.52 -9.93 30.22
CA ARG A 442 9.51 -10.23 28.78
C ARG A 442 9.67 -11.70 28.40
N PHE A 443 10.39 -12.49 29.18
CA PHE A 443 10.77 -13.87 28.83
C PHE A 443 10.46 -14.90 29.93
N PHE A 444 9.75 -14.52 31.00
CA PHE A 444 9.25 -15.47 31.97
C PHE A 444 8.43 -16.56 31.28
N SER A 445 8.62 -17.81 31.76
CA SER A 445 8.08 -19.07 31.22
C SER A 445 8.47 -19.42 29.78
N GLN A 446 9.42 -18.70 29.17
CA GLN A 446 9.85 -18.94 27.78
C GLN A 446 11.15 -19.75 27.66
N VAL A 447 11.87 -19.92 28.77
CA VAL A 447 13.11 -20.72 28.82
C VAL A 447 12.90 -21.89 29.75
N THR A 448 13.13 -23.09 29.22
CA THR A 448 12.97 -24.34 29.97
C THR A 448 14.15 -25.27 29.74
N CYS A 449 14.48 -26.06 30.77
CA CYS A 449 15.59 -27.00 30.73
C CYS A 449 15.19 -28.38 31.23
N THR A 450 15.92 -29.41 30.84
CA THR A 450 15.79 -30.74 31.45
C THR A 450 16.35 -30.75 32.89
N PRO A 451 15.82 -31.59 33.80
CA PRO A 451 16.27 -31.62 35.20
C PRO A 451 17.75 -31.94 35.39
N ASP A 452 18.37 -32.62 34.44
CA ASP A 452 19.75 -33.09 34.45
C ASP A 452 20.75 -32.09 33.82
N ILE A 453 20.31 -30.86 33.51
CA ILE A 453 21.14 -29.86 32.81
C ILE A 453 22.48 -29.58 33.48
N MET A 454 22.57 -29.65 34.82
CA MET A 454 23.81 -29.39 35.56
C MET A 454 24.78 -30.57 35.52
N ASP A 455 24.27 -31.80 35.44
CA ASP A 455 25.04 -33.02 35.62
C ASP A 455 25.45 -33.68 34.30
N ASN A 456 24.71 -33.43 33.23
CA ASN A 456 24.95 -34.05 31.92
C ASN A 456 26.20 -33.50 31.24
N GLU A 457 27.02 -34.38 30.65
CA GLU A 457 28.22 -33.98 29.91
C GLU A 457 27.92 -33.37 28.53
N THR A 458 26.69 -33.56 28.04
CA THR A 458 26.25 -33.10 26.71
C THR A 458 25.00 -32.25 26.83
N LEU A 459 25.05 -31.04 26.27
CA LEU A 459 23.96 -30.08 26.28
C LEU A 459 23.61 -29.65 24.85
N VAL A 460 22.32 -29.71 24.52
CA VAL A 460 21.76 -29.10 23.32
C VAL A 460 21.02 -27.84 23.72
N VAL A 461 21.34 -26.72 23.07
CA VAL A 461 20.61 -25.45 23.23
C VAL A 461 19.84 -25.21 21.95
N PHE A 462 18.50 -25.21 22.06
CA PHE A 462 17.61 -24.97 20.95
C PHE A 462 16.98 -23.58 21.10
N VAL A 463 17.28 -22.70 20.15
CA VAL A 463 16.85 -21.30 20.15
C VAL A 463 15.91 -21.05 18.98
N HIS A 464 14.68 -20.66 19.28
CA HIS A 464 13.61 -20.61 18.30
C HIS A 464 12.53 -19.59 18.65
N GLU A 465 11.55 -19.45 17.76
CA GLU A 465 10.27 -18.77 18.01
C GLU A 465 9.12 -19.78 17.94
N PHE A 466 7.88 -19.33 18.13
CA PHE A 466 6.72 -20.19 17.89
C PHE A 466 6.70 -20.71 16.43
N GLY A 467 6.20 -21.94 16.26
CA GLY A 467 5.93 -22.50 14.94
C GLY A 467 4.83 -21.72 14.19
N ASN A 468 4.39 -22.26 13.06
CA ASN A 468 3.35 -21.60 12.27
C ASN A 468 1.97 -21.87 12.86
N LEU A 469 1.27 -20.81 13.27
CA LEU A 469 -0.16 -20.85 13.51
C LEU A 469 -0.88 -20.72 12.16
N ARG A 470 -1.69 -21.72 11.82
CA ARG A 470 -2.58 -21.66 10.65
C ARG A 470 -3.96 -21.29 11.14
N VAL A 471 -4.45 -20.16 10.67
CA VAL A 471 -5.78 -19.65 10.98
C VAL A 471 -6.60 -19.64 9.70
N GLU A 472 -7.70 -20.38 9.71
CA GLU A 472 -8.79 -20.20 8.75
C GLU A 472 -9.76 -19.20 9.39
N LEU A 473 -10.22 -18.19 8.68
CA LEU A 473 -11.23 -17.28 9.24
C LEU A 473 -12.62 -17.91 9.13
N GLU A 474 -13.47 -17.69 10.12
CA GLU A 474 -14.87 -18.12 10.09
C GLU A 474 -15.63 -17.46 8.93
N SER A 475 -15.31 -16.18 8.67
CA SER A 475 -15.82 -15.41 7.54
C SER A 475 -14.85 -14.26 7.23
N VAL A 476 -14.86 -13.76 6.00
CA VAL A 476 -14.12 -12.52 5.65
C VAL A 476 -14.68 -11.31 6.43
N LEU A 477 -15.95 -11.39 6.86
CA LEU A 477 -16.66 -10.32 7.55
C LEU A 477 -16.32 -10.21 9.05
N MET A 478 -15.85 -11.30 9.65
CA MET A 478 -15.52 -11.37 11.08
C MET A 478 -14.09 -11.87 11.16
N CYS A 479 -13.15 -11.09 11.69
CA CYS A 479 -11.75 -11.50 11.88
C CYS A 479 -11.57 -12.65 12.92
N ASN A 480 -12.61 -13.46 13.12
CA ASN A 480 -12.66 -14.60 14.02
C ASN A 480 -11.95 -15.80 13.37
N PRO A 481 -11.04 -16.46 14.10
CA PRO A 481 -10.51 -17.75 13.67
C PRO A 481 -11.62 -18.81 13.73
N ARG A 482 -11.73 -19.61 12.67
CA ARG A 482 -12.47 -20.87 12.68
C ARG A 482 -11.67 -21.87 13.50
N GLU A 483 -11.99 -21.95 14.79
CA GLU A 483 -11.19 -22.68 15.78
C GLU A 483 -11.02 -24.16 15.43
N GLU A 484 -12.05 -24.80 14.88
CA GLU A 484 -12.02 -26.23 14.56
C GLU A 484 -11.06 -26.59 13.41
N HIS A 485 -10.72 -25.62 12.57
CA HIS A 485 -9.85 -25.79 11.40
C HIS A 485 -8.52 -25.04 11.53
N SER A 486 -8.36 -24.27 12.62
CA SER A 486 -7.13 -23.57 12.93
C SER A 486 -6.22 -24.47 13.77
N TYR A 487 -4.94 -24.54 13.43
CA TYR A 487 -4.01 -25.45 14.09
C TYR A 487 -2.60 -24.88 14.20
N MET A 488 -1.94 -25.22 15.31
CA MET A 488 -0.53 -24.91 15.53
C MET A 488 0.34 -26.04 14.96
N VAL A 489 1.26 -25.69 14.06
CA VAL A 489 2.30 -26.61 13.60
C VAL A 489 3.54 -26.41 14.48
N ASP A 490 3.78 -27.34 15.41
CA ASP A 490 4.89 -27.30 16.37
C ASP A 490 5.94 -28.37 16.03
N PHE A 491 6.93 -27.99 15.22
CA PHE A 491 7.98 -28.90 14.76
C PHE A 491 8.97 -29.27 15.88
N SER A 492 9.07 -28.47 16.93
CA SER A 492 10.10 -28.69 17.95
C SER A 492 9.85 -29.98 18.74
N ARG A 493 8.60 -30.47 18.78
CA ARG A 493 8.26 -31.71 19.49
C ARG A 493 9.13 -32.88 19.07
N GLN A 494 9.31 -33.07 17.75
CA GLN A 494 10.14 -34.15 17.23
C GLN A 494 11.62 -33.97 17.60
N LEU A 495 12.12 -32.73 17.56
CA LEU A 495 13.50 -32.41 17.96
C LEU A 495 13.72 -32.72 19.45
N ILE A 496 12.81 -32.26 20.32
CA ILE A 496 12.89 -32.42 21.77
C ILE A 496 12.81 -33.90 22.15
N GLU A 497 11.87 -34.65 21.57
CA GLU A 497 11.73 -36.09 21.80
C GLU A 497 13.00 -36.86 21.44
N GLN A 498 13.65 -36.50 20.32
CA GLN A 498 14.88 -37.17 19.88
C GLN A 498 16.10 -36.78 20.71
N VAL A 499 16.22 -35.52 21.15
CA VAL A 499 17.33 -35.06 22.01
C VAL A 499 17.21 -35.68 23.40
N VAL A 500 16.03 -35.60 24.03
CA VAL A 500 15.78 -36.17 25.36
C VAL A 500 15.85 -37.70 25.30
N GLY A 501 15.32 -38.33 24.24
CA GLY A 501 15.41 -39.77 24.03
C GLY A 501 16.84 -40.29 23.83
N ALA A 502 17.74 -39.46 23.32
CA ALA A 502 19.18 -39.76 23.23
C ALA A 502 19.93 -39.56 24.56
N GLY A 503 19.25 -39.13 25.63
CA GLY A 503 19.85 -38.91 26.95
C GLY A 503 20.70 -37.64 27.05
N HIS A 504 20.50 -36.66 26.16
CA HIS A 504 21.19 -35.37 26.22
C HIS A 504 20.37 -34.36 27.02
N ALA A 505 21.05 -33.49 27.77
CA ALA A 505 20.39 -32.35 28.38
C ALA A 505 19.95 -31.35 27.31
N LEU A 506 18.80 -30.71 27.53
CA LEU A 506 18.23 -29.73 26.60
C LEU A 506 17.93 -28.43 27.33
N LEU A 507 18.32 -27.32 26.71
CA LEU A 507 17.88 -25.96 27.02
C LEU A 507 17.05 -25.43 25.84
N ASP A 508 15.74 -25.31 26.03
CA ASP A 508 14.77 -24.78 25.06
C ASP A 508 14.56 -23.29 25.34
N VAL A 509 14.87 -22.45 24.35
CA VAL A 509 14.86 -20.99 24.46
C VAL A 509 13.91 -20.42 23.38
N ASN A 510 12.73 -19.96 23.81
CA ASN A 510 11.82 -19.24 22.95
C ASN A 510 12.05 -17.73 23.04
N LEU A 511 12.48 -17.12 21.93
CA LEU A 511 12.83 -15.70 21.87
C LEU A 511 11.66 -14.78 21.48
N TYR A 512 10.43 -15.28 21.43
CA TYR A 512 9.26 -14.46 21.08
C TYR A 512 8.78 -13.60 22.28
N PRO A 513 9.08 -12.28 22.34
CA PRO A 513 8.87 -11.49 23.55
C PRO A 513 7.39 -11.40 23.95
N LYS A 514 7.11 -11.21 25.25
CA LYS A 514 5.74 -10.87 25.70
C LYS A 514 5.33 -9.48 25.17
N PRO A 515 4.08 -9.31 24.71
CA PRO A 515 3.59 -7.98 24.31
C PRO A 515 3.58 -7.06 25.54
N VAL A 516 4.22 -5.90 25.43
CA VAL A 516 4.30 -4.91 26.52
C VAL A 516 3.02 -4.07 26.54
N ALA A 517 2.46 -3.83 27.73
CA ALA A 517 1.30 -2.95 27.91
C ALA A 517 1.59 -1.53 27.38
N GLN A 518 0.63 -0.90 26.68
CA GLN A 518 0.83 0.39 26.00
C GLN A 518 1.34 1.53 26.92
N GLN A 519 1.08 1.48 28.22
CA GLN A 519 1.49 2.52 29.18
C GLN A 519 3.01 2.64 29.38
N THR A 520 3.80 1.58 29.16
CA THR A 520 5.26 1.60 29.30
C THR A 520 6.01 2.02 28.03
N ARG A 521 5.31 2.22 26.90
CA ARG A 521 5.92 2.71 25.64
C ARG A 521 6.46 4.14 25.73
N ARG A 522 5.98 4.97 26.67
CA ARG A 522 6.32 6.40 26.76
C ARG A 522 7.73 6.71 27.29
N ARG A 523 8.56 5.71 27.64
CA ARG A 523 9.86 5.96 28.31
C ARG A 523 11.12 5.46 27.60
N HIS A 524 11.04 4.77 26.46
CA HIS A 524 12.24 4.19 25.84
C HIS A 524 12.56 4.77 24.46
N HIS A 525 13.82 5.19 24.34
CA HIS A 525 14.43 5.95 23.25
C HIS A 525 14.99 5.00 22.18
N ASP A 526 14.62 5.23 20.93
CA ASP A 526 15.29 5.07 19.62
C ASP A 526 16.58 4.20 19.43
N GLY A 527 16.74 3.11 20.17
CA GLY A 527 17.76 2.08 19.92
C GLY A 527 17.15 0.82 19.32
N LYS A 528 17.84 0.18 18.37
CA LYS A 528 17.51 -1.16 17.88
C LYS A 528 17.69 -2.15 19.05
N GLU A 529 16.65 -2.37 19.84
CA GLU A 529 16.72 -3.24 21.03
C GLU A 529 16.93 -4.71 20.60
N ASP A 530 18.16 -5.21 20.72
CA ASP A 530 18.51 -6.60 20.40
C ASP A 530 18.45 -7.51 21.65
N TRP A 531 17.22 -7.69 22.16
CA TRP A 531 16.95 -8.50 23.34
C TRP A 531 17.38 -9.96 23.21
N SER A 532 17.44 -10.49 21.98
CA SER A 532 17.92 -11.84 21.69
C SER A 532 19.33 -12.06 22.22
N THR A 533 20.20 -11.07 22.01
CA THR A 533 21.60 -11.11 22.43
C THR A 533 21.72 -11.09 23.95
N ASP A 534 20.92 -10.27 24.64
CA ASP A 534 20.95 -10.16 26.10
C ASP A 534 20.48 -11.45 26.79
N VAL A 535 19.38 -12.04 26.31
CA VAL A 535 18.86 -13.32 26.83
C VAL A 535 19.88 -14.43 26.65
N MET A 536 20.45 -14.56 25.45
CA MET A 536 21.42 -15.62 25.17
C MET A 536 22.71 -15.44 25.97
N THR A 537 23.18 -14.21 26.13
CA THR A 537 24.36 -13.89 26.96
C THR A 537 24.10 -14.22 28.43
N TYR A 538 22.94 -13.86 28.96
CA TYR A 538 22.55 -14.19 30.33
C TYR A 538 22.50 -15.71 30.56
N LEU A 539 21.87 -16.46 29.66
CA LEU A 539 21.78 -17.92 29.76
C LEU A 539 23.16 -18.57 29.69
N TRP A 540 24.05 -18.04 28.85
CA TRP A 540 25.41 -18.53 28.77
C TRP A 540 26.17 -18.32 30.08
N ASP A 541 26.23 -17.08 30.56
CA ASP A 541 27.05 -16.68 31.70
C ASP A 541 26.53 -17.28 33.02
N ASN A 542 25.22 -17.49 33.18
CA ASN A 542 24.61 -17.92 34.45
C ASN A 542 24.17 -19.39 34.50
N TYR A 543 24.01 -20.06 33.35
CA TYR A 543 23.56 -21.45 33.31
C TYR A 543 24.52 -22.32 32.53
N ILE A 544 24.67 -22.08 31.23
CA ILE A 544 25.42 -22.99 30.32
C ILE A 544 26.87 -23.16 30.78
N GLN A 545 27.55 -22.05 31.11
CA GLN A 545 28.94 -22.08 31.56
C GLN A 545 29.13 -22.80 32.91
N LEU A 546 28.09 -22.86 33.75
CA LEU A 546 28.14 -23.49 35.07
C LEU A 546 27.80 -24.99 35.04
N THR A 547 27.34 -25.52 33.90
CA THR A 547 27.06 -26.95 33.74
C THR A 547 28.33 -27.79 33.65
N ASN A 548 28.22 -29.10 33.89
CA ASN A 548 29.28 -30.07 33.59
C ASN A 548 29.43 -30.38 32.09
N ALA A 549 28.65 -29.72 31.23
CA ALA A 549 28.61 -30.03 29.81
C ALA A 549 29.92 -29.63 29.12
N ARG A 550 30.64 -30.64 28.61
CA ARG A 550 31.87 -30.45 27.83
C ARG A 550 31.59 -30.34 26.34
N LYS A 551 30.42 -30.80 25.91
CA LYS A 551 29.99 -30.82 24.51
C LYS A 551 28.65 -30.11 24.38
N VAL A 552 28.67 -28.91 23.79
CA VAL A 552 27.49 -28.08 23.57
C VAL A 552 27.14 -28.04 22.08
N ALA A 553 25.87 -28.26 21.74
CA ALA A 553 25.35 -28.06 20.39
C ALA A 553 24.33 -26.93 20.39
N LEU A 554 24.51 -25.93 19.53
CA LEU A 554 23.59 -24.80 19.37
C LEU A 554 22.76 -25.01 18.10
N ILE A 555 21.44 -24.98 18.21
CA ILE A 555 20.51 -25.14 17.07
C ILE A 555 19.60 -23.91 17.02
N GLY A 556 19.74 -23.10 15.98
CA GLY A 556 18.93 -21.91 15.72
C GLY A 556 17.91 -22.15 14.62
N HIS A 557 16.69 -21.66 14.83
CA HIS A 557 15.65 -21.61 13.81
C HIS A 557 15.13 -20.17 13.64
N GLY A 558 15.02 -19.71 12.39
CA GLY A 558 14.50 -18.38 12.07
C GLY A 558 15.31 -17.27 12.74
N PRO A 559 14.66 -16.29 13.40
CA PRO A 559 15.34 -15.22 14.13
C PRO A 559 16.27 -15.71 15.25
N GLY A 560 16.04 -16.89 15.81
CA GLY A 560 16.93 -17.50 16.81
C GLY A 560 18.37 -17.75 16.30
N CYS A 561 18.57 -17.81 14.98
CA CYS A 561 19.91 -17.90 14.39
C CYS A 561 20.75 -16.66 14.71
N ALA A 562 20.15 -15.45 14.68
CA ALA A 562 20.88 -14.22 14.99
C ALA A 562 21.38 -14.22 16.44
N GLY A 563 20.48 -14.47 17.40
CA GLY A 563 20.85 -14.50 18.82
C GLY A 563 21.95 -15.52 19.18
N ILE A 564 21.99 -16.68 18.51
CA ILE A 564 23.10 -17.64 18.67
C ILE A 564 24.41 -17.05 18.15
N ILE A 565 24.40 -16.45 16.97
CA ILE A 565 25.62 -15.93 16.36
C ILE A 565 26.14 -14.70 17.12
N ASP A 566 25.26 -13.83 17.60
CA ASP A 566 25.64 -12.66 18.38
C ASP A 566 26.23 -13.08 19.74
N LEU A 567 25.69 -14.12 20.39
CA LEU A 567 26.32 -14.76 21.55
C LEU A 567 27.75 -15.23 21.24
N LEU A 568 27.93 -15.96 20.14
CA LEU A 568 29.25 -16.49 19.75
C LEU A 568 30.26 -15.37 19.44
N GLN A 569 29.80 -14.23 18.92
CA GLN A 569 30.64 -13.06 18.69
C GLN A 569 31.03 -12.36 20.01
N ASN A 570 30.08 -12.20 20.93
CA ASN A 570 30.27 -11.51 22.20
C ASN A 570 31.02 -12.32 23.27
N ARG A 571 31.05 -13.66 23.15
CA ARG A 571 31.67 -14.59 24.12
C ARG A 571 32.61 -15.62 23.46
N SER A 572 33.25 -15.25 22.36
CA SER A 572 34.04 -16.14 21.49
C SER A 572 35.08 -17.00 22.22
N ALA A 573 35.88 -16.42 23.13
CA ALA A 573 36.97 -17.14 23.81
C ALA A 573 36.51 -18.34 24.67
N ASN A 574 35.32 -18.25 25.27
CA ASN A 574 34.78 -19.29 26.15
C ASN A 574 33.80 -20.24 25.43
N CYS A 575 33.04 -19.71 24.47
CA CYS A 575 32.08 -20.51 23.70
C CYS A 575 32.76 -21.51 22.77
N VAL A 576 33.80 -21.07 22.05
CA VAL A 576 34.47 -21.90 21.02
C VAL A 576 35.08 -23.18 21.60
N ARG A 577 35.43 -23.20 22.89
CA ARG A 577 36.00 -24.39 23.55
C ARG A 577 34.98 -25.52 23.78
N HIS A 578 33.72 -25.18 24.04
CA HIS A 578 32.69 -26.12 24.46
C HIS A 578 31.69 -26.43 23.34
N VAL A 579 31.50 -25.49 22.40
CA VAL A 579 30.55 -25.62 21.30
C VAL A 579 31.13 -26.52 20.20
N GLN A 580 30.52 -27.71 20.04
CA GLN A 580 30.94 -28.72 19.07
C GLN A 580 30.12 -28.69 17.77
N ALA A 581 28.93 -28.10 17.80
CA ALA A 581 28.05 -27.97 16.64
C ALA A 581 27.24 -26.67 16.69
N VAL A 582 27.13 -25.99 15.55
CA VAL A 582 26.26 -24.81 15.36
C VAL A 582 25.38 -25.05 14.13
N VAL A 583 24.07 -25.20 14.33
CA VAL A 583 23.12 -25.42 13.24
C VAL A 583 22.26 -24.18 13.06
N GLN A 584 22.15 -23.69 11.83
CA GLN A 584 21.29 -22.56 11.48
C GLN A 584 20.26 -22.98 10.42
N VAL A 585 18.98 -22.87 10.76
CA VAL A 585 17.87 -23.06 9.81
C VAL A 585 17.17 -21.72 9.60
N VAL A 586 17.60 -21.02 8.56
CA VAL A 586 17.34 -19.57 8.41
C VAL A 586 16.11 -19.28 7.52
N GLY A 587 15.67 -20.23 6.69
CA GLY A 587 14.58 -19.96 5.75
C GLY A 587 14.95 -18.86 4.76
N ASN A 588 14.13 -17.80 4.67
CA ASN A 588 14.36 -16.64 3.79
C ASN A 588 15.01 -15.43 4.50
N TYR A 589 15.34 -15.56 5.77
CA TYR A 589 15.98 -14.48 6.52
C TYR A 589 17.47 -14.35 6.17
N THR A 590 18.05 -13.18 6.42
CA THR A 590 19.50 -12.98 6.29
C THR A 590 20.27 -13.96 7.17
N VAL A 591 21.22 -14.69 6.58
CA VAL A 591 22.06 -15.67 7.29
C VAL A 591 23.16 -14.94 8.07
N PRO A 592 23.17 -15.01 9.41
CA PRO A 592 24.24 -14.43 10.20
C PRO A 592 25.53 -15.23 10.06
N GLY A 593 26.66 -14.55 9.91
CA GLY A 593 27.97 -15.18 9.69
C GLY A 593 28.55 -15.79 10.97
N VAL A 594 28.98 -17.05 10.91
CA VAL A 594 29.64 -17.73 12.04
C VAL A 594 31.04 -17.13 12.28
N PRO A 595 31.53 -17.06 13.52
CA PRO A 595 32.92 -16.68 13.81
C PRO A 595 33.94 -17.55 13.06
N ARG A 596 35.13 -16.99 12.80
CA ARG A 596 36.15 -17.60 11.92
C ARG A 596 36.73 -18.90 12.49
N GLU A 597 36.56 -19.14 13.78
CA GLU A 597 37.11 -20.27 14.53
C GLU A 597 36.20 -21.52 14.49
N LEU A 598 34.92 -21.38 14.10
CA LEU A 598 33.91 -22.45 14.07
C LEU A 598 33.31 -22.84 12.69
N PRO A 599 33.85 -22.47 11.50
CA PRO A 599 33.23 -22.86 10.24
C PRO A 599 33.01 -24.37 10.13
N GLU A 600 34.01 -25.19 10.48
CA GLU A 600 33.92 -26.65 10.38
C GLU A 600 32.83 -27.26 11.29
N HIS A 601 32.52 -26.61 12.41
CA HIS A 601 31.49 -27.02 13.36
C HIS A 601 30.09 -26.53 12.99
N SER A 602 29.95 -25.79 11.88
CA SER A 602 28.68 -25.18 11.49
C SER A 602 27.96 -25.93 10.36
N MET A 603 26.64 -25.96 10.43
CA MET A 603 25.75 -26.38 9.36
C MET A 603 24.66 -25.33 9.12
N VAL A 604 24.42 -25.00 7.85
CA VAL A 604 23.37 -24.05 7.45
C VAL A 604 22.42 -24.73 6.46
N VAL A 605 21.12 -24.65 6.71
CA VAL A 605 20.07 -25.18 5.81
C VAL A 605 19.31 -24.02 5.17
N LEU A 606 19.26 -23.99 3.83
CA LEU A 606 18.71 -22.88 3.04
C LEU A 606 17.82 -23.36 1.88
N PRO A 607 16.84 -22.55 1.47
CA PRO A 607 16.09 -22.79 0.23
C PRO A 607 16.92 -22.41 -1.01
N LYS A 608 16.64 -23.04 -2.15
CA LYS A 608 17.37 -22.82 -3.41
C LYS A 608 17.26 -21.40 -3.96
N GLU A 609 16.20 -20.68 -3.65
CA GLU A 609 15.95 -19.30 -4.08
C GLU A 609 16.64 -18.25 -3.19
N HIS A 610 17.37 -18.67 -2.15
CA HIS A 610 17.91 -17.74 -1.17
C HIS A 610 18.98 -16.79 -1.75
N ARG A 611 18.87 -15.49 -1.45
CA ARG A 611 19.80 -14.45 -1.95
C ARG A 611 21.27 -14.74 -1.63
N ALA A 612 21.55 -15.37 -0.50
CA ALA A 612 22.92 -15.74 -0.10
C ALA A 612 23.60 -16.75 -1.05
N ILE A 613 22.84 -17.49 -1.87
CA ILE A 613 23.39 -18.41 -2.87
C ILE A 613 23.97 -17.63 -4.06
N GLN A 614 23.48 -16.42 -4.33
CA GLN A 614 23.97 -15.57 -5.43
C GLN A 614 25.38 -15.00 -5.14
N ASP A 615 25.75 -14.77 -3.87
CA ASP A 615 27.09 -14.33 -3.43
C ASP A 615 27.91 -15.50 -2.83
N GLN A 616 28.11 -16.54 -3.64
CA GLN A 616 28.67 -17.83 -3.23
C GLN A 616 30.07 -17.76 -2.58
N GLN A 617 30.93 -16.82 -2.99
CA GLN A 617 32.34 -16.78 -2.55
C GLN A 617 32.55 -16.28 -1.12
N LYS A 618 31.78 -15.28 -0.67
CA LYS A 618 31.87 -14.80 0.72
C LYS A 618 31.10 -15.71 1.67
N PHE A 619 30.00 -16.28 1.19
CA PHE A 619 29.11 -17.13 1.97
C PHE A 619 29.78 -18.46 2.37
N THR A 620 30.41 -19.16 1.42
CA THR A 620 31.11 -20.43 1.68
C THR A 620 32.32 -20.31 2.60
N LYS A 621 32.95 -19.13 2.70
CA LYS A 621 34.11 -18.92 3.59
C LYS A 621 33.75 -18.81 5.08
N ARG A 622 32.50 -18.45 5.40
CA ARG A 622 32.04 -18.23 6.79
C ARG A 622 31.24 -19.39 7.35
N HIS A 623 30.94 -20.41 6.57
CA HIS A 623 30.08 -21.54 6.94
C HIS A 623 30.71 -22.87 6.51
N GLY A 624 30.46 -23.93 7.29
CA GLY A 624 30.97 -25.27 7.01
C GLY A 624 30.11 -26.02 6.03
N LYS A 625 29.15 -26.79 6.57
CA LYS A 625 28.25 -27.61 5.76
C LYS A 625 27.02 -26.80 5.33
N ILE A 626 26.85 -26.58 4.03
CA ILE A 626 25.68 -25.91 3.47
C ILE A 626 24.76 -26.98 2.86
N VAL A 627 23.50 -27.01 3.28
CA VAL A 627 22.46 -27.88 2.74
C VAL A 627 21.44 -27.03 2.00
N ILE A 628 21.32 -27.26 0.69
CA ILE A 628 20.36 -26.57 -0.16
C ILE A 628 19.12 -27.47 -0.30
N SER A 629 17.94 -26.88 -0.11
CA SER A 629 16.66 -27.54 -0.17
C SER A 629 15.78 -26.97 -1.28
N ASP A 630 14.99 -27.83 -1.92
CA ASP A 630 13.91 -27.42 -2.83
C ASP A 630 12.70 -26.81 -2.11
N GLU A 631 12.64 -26.93 -0.79
CA GLU A 631 11.55 -26.40 0.03
C GLU A 631 11.89 -24.98 0.50
N SER A 632 10.96 -24.04 0.30
CA SER A 632 11.12 -22.63 0.65
C SER A 632 10.44 -22.24 1.96
N LYS A 633 9.45 -23.02 2.42
CA LYS A 633 8.72 -22.73 3.66
C LYS A 633 9.59 -23.11 4.88
N PRO A 634 9.92 -22.16 5.78
CA PRO A 634 10.84 -22.41 6.91
C PRO A 634 10.49 -23.62 7.78
N ILE A 635 9.19 -23.82 8.06
CA ILE A 635 8.74 -24.94 8.90
C ILE A 635 8.89 -26.31 8.24
N LEU A 636 8.68 -26.38 6.92
CA LEU A 636 8.87 -27.61 6.16
C LEU A 636 10.37 -27.86 5.93
N LEU A 637 11.16 -26.79 5.83
CA LEU A 637 12.61 -26.85 5.73
C LEU A 637 13.24 -27.56 6.93
N ILE A 638 12.92 -27.12 8.17
CA ILE A 638 13.45 -27.76 9.37
C ILE A 638 12.93 -29.19 9.52
N THR A 639 11.65 -29.44 9.26
CA THR A 639 11.05 -30.78 9.38
C THR A 639 11.68 -31.77 8.39
N LYS A 640 11.84 -31.38 7.13
CA LYS A 640 12.43 -32.21 6.07
C LYS A 640 13.89 -32.56 6.37
N HIS A 641 14.66 -31.61 6.92
CA HIS A 641 16.08 -31.78 7.17
C HIS A 641 16.42 -32.15 8.62
N LEU A 642 15.42 -32.33 9.49
CA LEU A 642 15.61 -32.71 10.89
C LEU A 642 16.48 -33.97 11.07
N PRO A 643 16.30 -35.06 10.29
CA PRO A 643 17.18 -36.22 10.39
C PRO A 643 18.64 -35.89 10.04
N SER A 644 18.86 -35.03 9.04
CA SER A 644 20.21 -34.60 8.64
C SER A 644 20.86 -33.69 9.69
N ILE A 645 20.06 -32.83 10.33
CA ILE A 645 20.47 -31.95 11.44
C ILE A 645 20.92 -32.80 12.63
N LEU A 646 20.08 -33.74 13.06
CA LEU A 646 20.40 -34.58 14.20
C LEU A 646 21.58 -35.49 13.95
N HIS A 647 21.70 -36.07 12.75
CA HIS A 647 22.87 -36.84 12.37
C HIS A 647 24.16 -36.01 12.43
N PHE A 648 24.13 -34.76 11.96
CA PHE A 648 25.27 -33.84 12.07
C PHE A 648 25.63 -33.54 13.54
N VAL A 649 24.64 -33.25 14.36
CA VAL A 649 24.81 -32.96 15.79
C VAL A 649 25.36 -34.19 16.52
N GLN A 650 24.79 -35.37 16.35
CA GLN A 650 25.26 -36.62 16.96
C GLN A 650 26.70 -36.96 16.57
N LYS A 651 27.05 -36.82 15.27
CA LYS A 651 28.41 -37.04 14.79
C LYS A 651 29.43 -36.11 15.46
N ARG A 652 29.04 -34.86 15.73
CA ARG A 652 29.89 -33.87 16.41
C ARG A 652 29.96 -34.05 17.92
N LEU A 653 28.89 -34.54 18.54
CA LEU A 653 28.84 -34.84 19.97
C LEU A 653 29.50 -36.19 20.32
N GLY A 654 29.82 -37.02 19.31
CA GLY A 654 30.68 -38.20 19.48
C GLY A 654 29.94 -39.47 19.93
N ASN A 655 28.61 -39.51 19.88
CA ASN A 655 27.85 -40.75 20.06
C ASN A 655 27.90 -41.55 18.75
N THR A 656 28.90 -42.43 18.64
CA THR A 656 28.86 -43.53 17.67
C THR A 656 28.01 -44.62 18.30
N GLU A 657 26.88 -44.96 17.70
CA GLU A 657 26.20 -46.21 18.02
C GLU A 657 27.20 -47.37 17.89
N SER A 658 27.49 -47.98 19.05
CA SER A 658 27.74 -49.41 19.26
C SER A 658 28.22 -50.20 18.04
N LYS A 659 29.54 -50.30 17.88
CA LYS A 659 30.23 -51.29 17.05
C LYS A 659 30.14 -52.75 17.56
N GLU A 660 29.32 -53.05 18.57
CA GLU A 660 29.31 -54.38 19.22
C GLU A 660 28.26 -55.39 18.73
N ASN A 661 27.37 -55.04 17.78
CA ASN A 661 26.34 -55.99 17.31
C ASN A 661 26.53 -56.55 15.88
N GLN A 662 27.69 -56.37 15.24
CA GLN A 662 28.02 -57.05 13.97
C GLN A 662 29.11 -58.12 14.06
N GLU A 663 29.80 -58.27 15.19
CA GLU A 663 30.83 -59.32 15.35
C GLU A 663 30.35 -60.60 16.07
N ASN A 664 29.12 -60.62 16.61
CA ASN A 664 28.56 -61.80 17.30
C ASN A 664 27.57 -62.64 16.48
N GLN A 665 27.45 -62.43 15.16
CA GLN A 665 26.69 -63.32 14.26
C GLN A 665 27.55 -64.05 13.20
N SER A 666 28.88 -63.90 13.23
CA SER A 666 29.79 -64.61 12.33
C SER A 666 30.64 -65.71 12.98
N ASN A 667 30.52 -65.93 14.30
CA ASN A 667 31.20 -67.00 15.03
C ASN A 667 30.23 -67.75 15.95
N GLY A 668 29.39 -68.63 15.37
CA GLY A 668 28.55 -69.52 16.17
C GLY A 668 27.47 -70.27 15.38
N ALA A 669 27.90 -71.34 14.70
CA ALA A 669 27.13 -72.49 14.17
C ALA A 669 26.04 -72.23 13.12
#